data_AF-A0A7J2J7D1-F1
#
_entry.id   AF-A0A7J2J7D1-F1
#
_cell.length_a   1.000
_cell.length_b   1.000
_cell.length_c   1.000
_cell.angle_alpha   90.00
_cell.angle_beta   90.00
_cell.angle_gamma   90.00
#
_symmetry.space_group_name_H-M   'P 1'
#
loop_
_entity.id
_entity.type
_entity.pdbx_description
1 polymer ?
#
loop_
_entity_poly.entity_id
_entity_poly.type
_entity_poly.pdbx_seq_one_letter_code
_entity_poly.pdbx_strand_id
1 'polypeptide(L)'
;VDDSSDFSSIDYDSGWISENYYAPASIPEGSWYWRVQARDNWGNVGENSERTFDIGVPVWFTGTLARPDNTFVSATIRLYSHSMLRHQIVIGDNGCYNVKIHTGVYDMKISSFDTEITFENLRVFESGTPNQVFENIFQIDNFDVSVTPISGTKARLVAFSVCENVLADNYDRVTITFDYSSHTGEIDNASALTFYRCADWVFEDRTCNGTWTELGGTINLVTRTITITTDTFSAYVVAEKETGTPLSEVVEDLQDTVNDLQSSLSNLSDTVGGLSGSIENLGSSITNLESTVGELSGAMENLPTKEPLTITPSSLSITMYEGEASSGELYIRNNLSSSQTVFAWVENGDSLENFLSFSGSPLSLDSGESGTINFVVYIPMDTPAMMYSGVIKVHSESADVDVPVILRIMARKRNLLDLKVMPLNYEVAPGDVIQTEVYLYNMGDEPKVDTNVLLELVDPRTLEVIARQGEALAVETAMTKTISMVVPEGVEERSYYIRGTAEYLTGLGENVEVVSVASVEVKKPPVEVTFFGLPLGTLLAILVASVASSAVGVGVYRWERRRRKARKRFEDVVSLSELPTEGPDSAWLGYLAETKRRAFMNLDDMKTHVMIAGATGSGKSITAQGIVEEALLRGRNVIVFDPTAQWTGFLRKCKEPNMLKYYGKFGMSESDARGFPGRVKLIRDPRERIDMKALLSEEMKGKITIFVLEGLGPGDMDTFVTNTIQEVFRSQPKESEKLRTLIVYDELHRLLPRFGGEGKGVIQIERGIREFRKWGIGLVLVSQVVSDFEKEIRANIRTQIQMWTREEEELARITEKFGREHMQSISKAPVGFGMMVNSDYNRGKPYYINFKPIRHQVSRLTPEELERYYEGDERIEDVKFKLKKLEEKGVDVFDMKIELDLAEKKLEEGSFDMVDLYLESLEPRVKKACEKHGLKDIKREKVLVTEEELKKAETKAIKEREVYEEKVPEIVEAYREMLAPAAEVMKVGRKIKPFTKKSKTVKRASRRVRVSGKKKVKTVKRQTKSKGRKKSRASRKRGRR
;
A
#
# COMPACT_ATOMS: atom_id res chain seq x y z
N VAL A 1 -34.09 -7.42 -6.51
CA VAL A 1 -33.17 -6.56 -7.29
C VAL A 1 -34.04 -5.52 -7.95
N ASP A 2 -33.60 -4.28 -7.97
CA ASP A 2 -34.41 -3.12 -8.34
C ASP A 2 -33.49 -2.06 -8.96
N ASP A 3 -34.02 -1.26 -9.88
CA ASP A 3 -33.30 -0.13 -10.49
C ASP A 3 -33.30 1.13 -9.59
N SER A 4 -34.11 1.14 -8.52
CA SER A 4 -34.16 2.18 -7.50
C SER A 4 -33.57 1.76 -6.15
N SER A 5 -32.92 2.71 -5.47
CA SER A 5 -32.34 2.49 -4.14
C SER A 5 -33.37 2.32 -3.02
N ASP A 6 -34.61 2.75 -3.23
CA ASP A 6 -35.69 2.63 -2.25
C ASP A 6 -36.50 1.32 -2.37
N PHE A 7 -36.17 0.51 -3.38
CA PHE A 7 -36.84 -0.75 -3.71
C PHE A 7 -38.38 -0.60 -3.83
N SER A 8 -38.84 0.55 -4.32
CA SER A 8 -40.27 0.85 -4.48
C SER A 8 -40.93 0.07 -5.63
N SER A 9 -40.15 -0.48 -6.56
CA SER A 9 -40.61 -1.19 -7.76
C SER A 9 -39.76 -2.43 -8.05
N ILE A 10 -39.86 -3.46 -7.20
CA ILE A 10 -39.00 -4.67 -7.29
C ILE A 10 -39.07 -5.30 -8.68
N ASP A 11 -38.01 -5.12 -9.47
CA ASP A 11 -37.93 -5.65 -10.85
C ASP A 11 -37.68 -7.15 -10.92
N TYR A 12 -36.85 -7.67 -10.01
CA TYR A 12 -36.53 -9.09 -9.94
C TYR A 12 -36.59 -9.61 -8.51
N ASP A 13 -37.46 -10.59 -8.27
CA ASP A 13 -37.64 -11.27 -6.99
C ASP A 13 -37.37 -12.77 -7.13
N SER A 14 -36.58 -13.32 -6.20
CA SER A 14 -36.34 -14.76 -6.11
C SER A 14 -37.46 -15.51 -5.38
N GLY A 15 -38.30 -14.79 -4.62
CA GLY A 15 -39.12 -15.39 -3.57
C GLY A 15 -38.26 -16.01 -2.46
N TRP A 16 -38.88 -16.84 -1.62
CA TRP A 16 -38.17 -17.62 -0.60
C TRP A 16 -37.54 -18.86 -1.24
N ILE A 17 -36.23 -18.84 -1.38
CA ILE A 17 -35.43 -19.96 -1.88
C ILE A 17 -34.63 -20.60 -0.74
N SER A 18 -34.35 -21.90 -0.87
CA SER A 18 -33.53 -22.64 0.11
C SER A 18 -32.03 -22.56 -0.19
N GLU A 19 -31.72 -22.19 -1.42
CA GLU A 19 -30.40 -22.02 -1.99
C GLU A 19 -29.76 -20.69 -1.57
N ASN A 20 -28.43 -20.64 -1.61
CA ASN A 20 -27.65 -19.44 -1.28
C ASN A 20 -27.28 -18.59 -2.51
N TYR A 21 -27.93 -18.83 -3.65
CA TYR A 21 -27.72 -18.08 -4.88
C TYR A 21 -29.02 -17.91 -5.66
N TYR A 22 -29.14 -16.76 -6.34
CA TYR A 22 -30.25 -16.45 -7.23
C TYR A 22 -29.67 -15.92 -8.55
N ALA A 23 -30.18 -16.43 -9.67
CA ALA A 23 -29.81 -16.00 -11.00
C ALA A 23 -31.07 -15.44 -11.70
N PRO A 24 -31.28 -14.12 -11.70
CA PRO A 24 -32.38 -13.51 -12.44
C PRO A 24 -32.21 -13.69 -13.96
N ALA A 25 -33.30 -13.47 -14.70
CA ALA A 25 -33.24 -13.35 -16.15
C ALA A 25 -32.35 -12.15 -16.57
N SER A 26 -32.01 -12.05 -17.86
CA SER A 26 -31.11 -11.03 -18.40
C SER A 26 -31.45 -9.62 -17.91
N ILE A 27 -30.67 -9.10 -16.96
CA ILE A 27 -30.83 -7.75 -16.44
C ILE A 27 -30.24 -6.74 -17.46
N PRO A 28 -30.96 -5.67 -17.82
CA PRO A 28 -30.45 -4.59 -18.67
C PRO A 28 -29.19 -3.91 -18.12
N GLU A 29 -28.44 -3.24 -19.00
CA GLU A 29 -27.35 -2.35 -18.59
C GLU A 29 -27.87 -1.21 -17.69
N GLY A 30 -27.12 -0.88 -16.64
CA GLY A 30 -27.53 0.12 -15.66
C GLY A 30 -26.93 -0.11 -14.28
N SER A 31 -27.24 0.82 -13.36
CA SER A 31 -26.94 0.69 -11.93
C SER A 31 -28.12 -0.02 -11.26
N TRP A 32 -27.84 -1.06 -10.47
CA TRP A 32 -28.86 -1.90 -9.85
C TRP A 32 -28.61 -2.05 -8.35
N TYR A 33 -29.70 -2.16 -7.61
CA TYR A 33 -29.73 -2.37 -6.17
C TYR A 33 -30.25 -3.78 -5.88
N TRP A 34 -29.64 -4.48 -4.94
CA TRP A 34 -30.16 -5.76 -4.47
C TRP A 34 -30.17 -5.83 -2.96
N ARG A 35 -31.17 -6.54 -2.45
CA ARG A 35 -31.34 -6.82 -1.03
C ARG A 35 -31.64 -8.28 -0.79
N VAL A 36 -31.25 -8.79 0.38
CA VAL A 36 -31.47 -10.17 0.82
C VAL A 36 -32.01 -10.20 2.24
N GLN A 37 -32.95 -11.11 2.51
CA GLN A 37 -33.56 -11.38 3.81
C GLN A 37 -33.64 -12.90 4.07
N ALA A 38 -33.75 -13.31 5.34
CA ALA A 38 -33.84 -14.71 5.74
C ALA A 38 -35.15 -14.98 6.51
N ARG A 39 -35.75 -16.15 6.29
CA ARG A 39 -36.95 -16.63 6.99
C ARG A 39 -36.67 -17.95 7.72
N ASP A 40 -37.04 -18.03 8.99
CA ASP A 40 -36.91 -19.27 9.76
C ASP A 40 -38.12 -20.22 9.56
N ASN A 41 -38.03 -21.44 10.11
CA ASN A 41 -39.08 -22.46 10.00
C ASN A 41 -40.35 -22.13 10.80
N TRP A 42 -40.31 -21.13 11.68
CA TRP A 42 -41.48 -20.61 12.42
C TRP A 42 -42.14 -19.43 11.69
N GLY A 43 -41.60 -19.04 10.53
CA GLY A 43 -42.12 -17.97 9.70
C GLY A 43 -41.61 -16.57 10.05
N ASN A 44 -40.66 -16.44 10.99
CA ASN A 44 -40.07 -15.14 11.33
C ASN A 44 -39.12 -14.70 10.22
N VAL A 45 -39.15 -13.41 9.88
CA VAL A 45 -38.34 -12.80 8.82
C VAL A 45 -37.34 -11.81 9.42
N GLY A 46 -36.08 -11.90 9.03
CA GLY A 46 -35.01 -10.98 9.44
C GLY A 46 -34.94 -9.70 8.59
N GLU A 47 -34.11 -8.75 9.02
CA GLU A 47 -33.89 -7.47 8.30
C GLU A 47 -33.24 -7.65 6.92
N ASN A 48 -33.49 -6.70 6.01
CA ASN A 48 -32.87 -6.66 4.69
C ASN A 48 -31.39 -6.24 4.77
N SER A 49 -30.54 -6.92 4.01
CA SER A 49 -29.15 -6.50 3.75
C SER A 49 -28.99 -6.05 2.30
N GLU A 50 -28.50 -4.83 2.08
CA GLU A 50 -28.56 -4.15 0.77
C GLU A 50 -27.17 -3.81 0.19
N ARG A 51 -27.09 -3.80 -1.14
CA ARG A 51 -25.87 -3.56 -1.94
C ARG A 51 -26.21 -3.01 -3.33
N THR A 52 -25.26 -2.33 -3.96
CA THR A 52 -25.36 -1.79 -5.33
C THR A 52 -24.33 -2.44 -6.24
N PHE A 53 -24.69 -2.65 -7.51
CA PHE A 53 -23.81 -3.18 -8.54
C PHE A 53 -24.18 -2.60 -9.91
N ASP A 54 -23.22 -2.54 -10.83
CA ASP A 54 -23.38 -1.95 -12.16
C ASP A 54 -23.27 -3.05 -13.22
N ILE A 55 -24.15 -3.03 -14.22
CA ILE A 55 -24.11 -3.90 -15.39
C ILE A 55 -23.80 -3.05 -16.61
N GLY A 56 -22.74 -3.39 -17.33
CA GLY A 56 -22.33 -2.67 -18.53
C GLY A 56 -21.53 -3.54 -19.51
N VAL A 57 -21.47 -3.11 -20.77
CA VAL A 57 -20.64 -3.76 -21.80
C VAL A 57 -19.19 -3.39 -21.59
N PRO A 58 -18.25 -4.36 -21.71
CA PRO A 58 -16.84 -4.06 -21.51
C PRO A 58 -16.24 -3.40 -22.77
N VAL A 59 -15.70 -2.19 -22.59
CA VAL A 59 -15.03 -1.35 -23.59
C VAL A 59 -13.53 -1.22 -23.29
N TRP A 60 -12.70 -1.07 -24.32
CA TRP A 60 -11.27 -0.86 -24.19
C TRP A 60 -10.96 0.62 -24.10
N PHE A 61 -10.26 1.02 -23.05
CA PHE A 61 -9.67 2.33 -22.83
C PHE A 61 -8.19 2.20 -23.15
N THR A 62 -7.78 2.64 -24.34
CA THR A 62 -6.41 2.51 -24.85
C THR A 62 -5.89 3.85 -25.33
N GLY A 63 -4.58 3.97 -25.44
CA GLY A 63 -3.99 5.17 -26.02
C GLY A 63 -2.56 5.35 -25.60
N THR A 64 -1.97 6.43 -26.08
CA THR A 64 -0.62 6.86 -25.73
C THR A 64 -0.66 8.31 -25.30
N LEU A 65 -0.28 8.56 -24.06
CA LEU A 65 -0.13 9.89 -23.52
C LEU A 65 1.25 10.43 -23.88
N ALA A 66 1.28 11.37 -24.82
CA ALA A 66 2.48 12.01 -25.30
C ALA A 66 2.27 13.52 -25.44
N ARG A 67 3.36 14.28 -25.26
CA ARG A 67 3.45 15.70 -25.57
C ARG A 67 3.52 15.91 -27.10
N PRO A 68 3.34 17.16 -27.61
CA PRO A 68 3.49 17.47 -29.03
C PRO A 68 4.84 17.04 -29.64
N ASP A 69 5.91 17.04 -28.84
CA ASP A 69 7.24 16.58 -29.24
C ASP A 69 7.41 15.04 -29.27
N ASN A 70 6.31 14.28 -29.11
CA ASN A 70 6.25 12.83 -28.97
C ASN A 70 6.97 12.26 -27.73
N THR A 71 7.27 13.08 -26.71
CA THR A 71 7.76 12.56 -25.43
C THR A 71 6.61 11.98 -24.60
N PHE A 72 6.80 10.79 -24.05
CA PHE A 72 5.76 10.12 -23.25
C PHE A 72 5.55 10.80 -21.90
N VAL A 73 4.30 10.84 -21.47
CA VAL A 73 3.87 11.42 -20.20
C VAL A 73 3.43 10.32 -19.25
N SER A 74 3.93 10.38 -18.01
CA SER A 74 3.45 9.54 -16.92
C SER A 74 2.24 10.19 -16.23
N ALA A 75 1.17 9.44 -16.04
CA ALA A 75 -0.03 9.91 -15.35
C ALA A 75 -0.75 8.76 -14.63
N THR A 76 -1.63 9.08 -13.69
CA THR A 76 -2.54 8.10 -13.07
C THR A 76 -3.98 8.52 -13.29
N ILE A 77 -4.80 7.62 -13.83
CA ILE A 77 -6.25 7.81 -14.02
C ILE A 77 -6.99 6.95 -13.00
N ARG A 78 -8.00 7.51 -12.33
CA ARG A 78 -8.88 6.82 -11.38
C ARG A 78 -10.33 7.07 -11.78
N LEU A 79 -11.13 6.02 -11.90
CA LEU A 79 -12.55 6.08 -12.21
C LEU A 79 -13.35 5.65 -10.99
N TYR A 80 -14.21 6.54 -10.50
CA TYR A 80 -15.11 6.30 -9.38
C TYR A 80 -16.55 6.18 -9.88
N SER A 81 -17.30 5.21 -9.37
CA SER A 81 -18.76 5.13 -9.56
C SER A 81 -19.38 5.13 -8.16
N HIS A 82 -20.35 6.02 -7.92
CA HIS A 82 -21.00 6.21 -6.62
C HIS A 82 -19.99 6.36 -5.47
N SER A 83 -18.96 7.21 -5.65
CA SER A 83 -17.83 7.41 -4.71
C SER A 83 -16.93 6.20 -4.44
N MET A 84 -17.13 5.06 -5.12
CA MET A 84 -16.31 3.87 -5.00
C MET A 84 -15.32 3.76 -6.16
N LEU A 85 -14.03 3.58 -5.87
CA LEU A 85 -13.00 3.38 -6.90
C LEU A 85 -13.27 2.08 -7.66
N ARG A 86 -13.56 2.17 -8.96
CA ARG A 86 -13.81 1.00 -9.84
C ARG A 86 -12.57 0.62 -10.63
N HIS A 87 -11.85 1.60 -11.18
CA HIS A 87 -10.66 1.36 -11.99
C HIS A 87 -9.54 2.33 -11.65
N GLN A 88 -8.30 1.84 -11.69
CA GLN A 88 -7.09 2.65 -11.58
C GLN A 88 -6.12 2.26 -12.70
N ILE A 89 -5.73 3.22 -13.52
CA ILE A 89 -4.85 3.07 -14.67
C ILE A 89 -3.57 3.85 -14.38
N VAL A 90 -2.42 3.17 -14.35
CA VAL A 90 -1.11 3.79 -14.13
C VAL A 90 -0.36 3.79 -15.45
N ILE A 91 -0.06 4.99 -15.94
CA ILE A 91 0.67 5.23 -17.19
C ILE A 91 2.14 5.48 -16.82
N GLY A 92 3.01 4.56 -17.23
CA GLY A 92 4.46 4.65 -16.97
C GLY A 92 5.22 5.38 -18.08
N ASP A 93 6.54 5.24 -18.09
CA ASP A 93 7.46 5.94 -19.00
C ASP A 93 7.28 5.63 -20.49
N ASN A 94 6.43 4.66 -20.84
CA ASN A 94 6.07 4.34 -22.22
C ASN A 94 4.83 5.07 -22.72
N GLY A 95 4.13 5.85 -21.88
CA GLY A 95 2.94 6.64 -22.23
C GLY A 95 1.70 5.82 -22.60
N CYS A 96 1.85 4.53 -22.90
CA CYS A 96 0.77 3.69 -23.37
C CYS A 96 -0.10 3.14 -22.23
N TYR A 97 -1.41 3.18 -22.41
CA TYR A 97 -2.39 2.47 -21.58
C TYR A 97 -3.30 1.62 -22.45
N ASN A 98 -3.75 0.49 -21.91
CA ASN A 98 -4.70 -0.40 -22.55
C ASN A 98 -5.43 -1.22 -21.47
N VAL A 99 -6.63 -0.79 -21.11
CA VAL A 99 -7.42 -1.35 -19.99
C VAL A 99 -8.85 -1.55 -20.44
N LYS A 100 -9.50 -2.61 -19.93
CA LYS A 100 -10.93 -2.83 -20.17
C LYS A 100 -11.75 -2.20 -19.03
N ILE A 101 -12.68 -1.31 -19.36
CA ILE A 101 -13.64 -0.68 -18.43
C ILE A 101 -15.07 -1.02 -18.86
N HIS A 102 -16.06 -0.83 -18.00
CA HIS A 102 -17.47 -1.04 -18.38
C HIS A 102 -18.10 0.28 -18.83
N THR A 103 -19.14 0.20 -19.66
CA THR A 103 -20.03 1.34 -19.93
C THR A 103 -20.67 1.82 -18.63
N GLY A 104 -20.87 3.13 -18.49
CA GLY A 104 -21.41 3.73 -17.27
C GLY A 104 -21.01 5.18 -17.06
N VAL A 105 -21.44 5.74 -15.93
CA VAL A 105 -21.10 7.10 -15.49
C VAL A 105 -20.04 7.02 -14.39
N TYR A 106 -18.96 7.80 -14.53
CA TYR A 106 -17.82 7.80 -13.62
C TYR A 106 -17.36 9.22 -13.28
N ASP A 107 -16.88 9.43 -12.05
CA ASP A 107 -15.98 10.57 -11.79
C ASP A 107 -14.56 10.14 -12.16
N MET A 108 -13.95 10.82 -13.12
CA MET A 108 -12.61 10.51 -13.61
C MET A 108 -11.59 11.49 -13.05
N LYS A 109 -10.62 11.00 -12.28
CA LYS A 109 -9.50 11.79 -11.76
C LYS A 109 -8.20 11.45 -12.47
N ILE A 110 -7.50 12.46 -12.97
CA ILE A 110 -6.21 12.36 -13.66
C ILE A 110 -5.18 13.13 -12.84
N SER A 111 -4.08 12.46 -12.44
CA SER A 111 -2.97 13.10 -11.72
C SER A 111 -1.70 13.08 -12.58
N SER A 112 -1.12 14.24 -12.89
CA SER A 112 0.12 14.41 -13.69
C SER A 112 0.73 15.82 -13.50
N PHE A 113 2.06 15.98 -13.60
CA PHE A 113 2.76 17.29 -13.58
C PHE A 113 2.28 18.28 -12.48
N ASP A 114 2.21 17.81 -11.23
CA ASP A 114 1.72 18.59 -10.08
C ASP A 114 0.26 19.10 -10.20
N THR A 115 -0.51 18.53 -11.14
CA THR A 115 -1.90 18.88 -11.42
C THR A 115 -2.81 17.67 -11.24
N GLU A 116 -3.97 17.87 -10.62
CA GLU A 116 -5.09 16.92 -10.59
C GLU A 116 -6.29 17.50 -11.35
N ILE A 117 -6.82 16.73 -12.30
CA ILE A 117 -7.99 17.08 -13.10
C ILE A 117 -9.09 16.07 -12.78
N THR A 118 -10.25 16.55 -12.36
CA THR A 118 -11.43 15.74 -12.05
C THR A 118 -12.55 16.07 -13.02
N PHE A 119 -12.98 15.10 -13.82
CA PHE A 119 -14.21 15.17 -14.61
C PHE A 119 -15.35 14.58 -13.78
N GLU A 120 -16.37 15.39 -13.50
CA GLU A 120 -17.58 14.97 -12.77
C GLU A 120 -18.59 14.38 -13.75
N ASN A 121 -19.20 13.24 -13.37
CA ASN A 121 -20.24 12.57 -14.15
C ASN A 121 -19.83 12.28 -15.61
N LEU A 122 -18.59 11.82 -15.82
CA LEU A 122 -18.12 11.38 -17.13
C LEU A 122 -18.93 10.17 -17.61
N ARG A 123 -19.64 10.37 -18.70
CA ARG A 123 -20.48 9.41 -19.41
C ARG A 123 -19.65 8.63 -20.42
N VAL A 124 -19.51 7.32 -20.20
CA VAL A 124 -18.81 6.42 -21.13
C VAL A 124 -19.85 5.66 -21.97
N PHE A 125 -20.28 6.26 -23.10
CA PHE A 125 -21.22 5.70 -24.10
C PHE A 125 -20.50 5.55 -25.47
N GLU A 126 -20.87 4.70 -26.45
CA GLU A 126 -22.20 4.23 -26.85
C GLU A 126 -22.18 3.02 -27.85
N SER A 127 -23.27 2.24 -27.82
CA SER A 127 -23.78 1.25 -28.79
C SER A 127 -23.28 -0.20 -28.75
N GLY A 128 -23.83 -0.99 -27.82
CA GLY A 128 -24.29 -2.39 -28.01
C GLY A 128 -23.34 -3.45 -28.60
N THR A 129 -22.07 -3.11 -28.83
CA THR A 129 -21.09 -3.94 -29.51
C THR A 129 -19.95 -4.23 -28.53
N PRO A 130 -19.77 -5.50 -28.11
CA PRO A 130 -18.68 -5.87 -27.21
C PRO A 130 -17.31 -5.54 -27.82
N ASN A 131 -16.39 -5.03 -27.01
CA ASN A 131 -14.99 -4.72 -27.36
C ASN A 131 -14.76 -3.47 -28.22
N GLN A 132 -15.59 -2.44 -28.11
CA GLN A 132 -15.25 -1.10 -28.63
C GLN A 132 -13.96 -0.57 -28.00
N VAL A 133 -13.30 0.36 -28.69
CA VAL A 133 -11.99 0.91 -28.32
C VAL A 133 -12.07 2.44 -28.27
N PHE A 134 -11.99 3.00 -27.06
CA PHE A 134 -11.72 4.41 -26.82
C PHE A 134 -10.22 4.63 -26.87
N GLU A 135 -9.73 5.26 -27.94
CA GLU A 135 -8.32 5.51 -28.19
C GLU A 135 -7.95 6.99 -28.01
N ASN A 136 -6.83 7.29 -27.32
CA ASN A 136 -6.24 8.64 -27.21
C ASN A 136 -7.24 9.73 -26.75
N ILE A 137 -7.99 9.38 -25.72
CA ILE A 137 -9.21 10.08 -25.26
C ILE A 137 -8.91 11.52 -24.82
N PHE A 138 -7.71 11.74 -24.29
CA PHE A 138 -7.17 13.04 -23.94
C PHE A 138 -5.66 13.04 -24.18
N GLN A 139 -5.10 14.23 -24.42
CA GLN A 139 -3.66 14.49 -24.38
C GLN A 139 -3.38 15.46 -23.25
N ILE A 140 -2.24 15.37 -22.57
CA ILE A 140 -1.85 16.34 -21.54
C ILE A 140 -0.41 16.80 -21.77
N ASP A 141 -0.17 18.08 -21.59
CA ASP A 141 1.15 18.67 -21.72
C ASP A 141 1.42 19.67 -20.59
N ASN A 142 2.68 19.76 -20.17
CA ASN A 142 3.19 20.85 -19.35
C ASN A 142 4.24 21.62 -20.15
N PHE A 143 4.07 22.94 -20.25
CA PHE A 143 4.97 23.77 -21.06
C PHE A 143 5.34 25.05 -20.33
N ASP A 144 6.50 25.60 -20.72
CA ASP A 144 6.96 26.88 -20.22
C ASP A 144 6.13 28.01 -20.84
N VAL A 145 5.59 28.87 -19.99
CA VAL A 145 4.75 30.02 -20.36
C VAL A 145 5.56 31.06 -21.15
N SER A 146 6.89 30.98 -21.19
CA SER A 146 7.75 31.78 -22.08
C SER A 146 7.40 31.62 -23.57
N VAL A 147 6.78 30.49 -23.95
CA VAL A 147 6.33 30.20 -25.32
C VAL A 147 5.05 30.96 -25.69
N THR A 148 4.20 31.30 -24.70
CA THR A 148 2.95 32.04 -24.88
C THR A 148 2.77 33.10 -23.77
N PRO A 149 3.43 34.26 -23.87
CA PRO A 149 3.44 35.26 -22.81
C PRO A 149 2.05 35.87 -22.57
N ILE A 150 1.64 35.93 -21.30
CA ILE A 150 0.44 36.64 -20.84
C ILE A 150 0.86 38.03 -20.34
N SER A 151 0.27 39.09 -20.90
CA SER A 151 0.53 40.49 -20.51
C SER A 151 0.02 40.77 -19.08
N GLY A 152 0.79 41.51 -18.28
CA GLY A 152 0.37 41.95 -16.93
C GLY A 152 0.46 40.91 -15.80
N THR A 153 1.30 39.87 -15.97
CA THR A 153 1.51 38.80 -14.98
C THR A 153 2.98 38.71 -14.54
N LYS A 154 3.21 38.47 -13.25
CA LYS A 154 4.51 38.08 -12.65
C LYS A 154 4.51 36.58 -12.35
N ALA A 155 5.67 35.96 -12.14
CA ALA A 155 5.82 34.56 -11.72
C ALA A 155 4.92 33.55 -12.48
N ARG A 156 5.37 33.09 -13.65
CA ARG A 156 4.62 32.17 -14.51
C ARG A 156 5.02 30.73 -14.22
N LEU A 157 4.18 30.00 -13.48
CA LEU A 157 4.60 28.76 -12.82
C LEU A 157 4.53 27.56 -13.75
N VAL A 158 3.33 27.24 -14.25
CA VAL A 158 3.11 26.09 -15.13
C VAL A 158 1.90 26.38 -16.00
N ALA A 159 2.03 26.10 -17.29
CA ALA A 159 0.89 25.95 -18.18
C ALA A 159 0.58 24.47 -18.36
N PHE A 160 -0.67 24.07 -18.19
CA PHE A 160 -1.13 22.75 -18.56
C PHE A 160 -2.24 22.86 -19.61
N SER A 161 -2.18 21.99 -20.61
CA SER A 161 -3.25 21.87 -21.59
C SER A 161 -3.68 20.43 -21.67
N VAL A 162 -4.99 20.23 -21.80
CA VAL A 162 -5.57 18.97 -22.25
C VAL A 162 -6.28 19.24 -23.56
N CYS A 163 -5.98 18.44 -24.57
CA CYS A 163 -6.74 18.43 -25.81
C CYS A 163 -7.77 17.31 -25.71
N GLU A 164 -9.05 17.67 -25.78
CA GLU A 164 -10.15 16.71 -25.81
C GLU A 164 -10.33 16.17 -27.23
N ASN A 165 -9.98 14.91 -27.45
CA ASN A 165 -10.21 14.27 -28.74
C ASN A 165 -11.59 13.59 -28.83
N VAL A 166 -12.10 13.07 -27.70
CA VAL A 166 -13.28 12.17 -27.66
C VAL A 166 -14.25 12.49 -26.51
N LEU A 167 -13.86 13.35 -25.56
CA LEU A 167 -14.63 13.63 -24.33
C LEU A 167 -15.60 14.82 -24.42
N ALA A 168 -15.58 15.57 -25.53
CA ALA A 168 -16.44 16.73 -25.72
C ALA A 168 -17.92 16.35 -25.46
N ASP A 169 -18.59 17.11 -24.59
CA ASP A 169 -19.99 16.98 -24.18
C ASP A 169 -20.34 15.73 -23.32
N ASN A 170 -19.36 14.95 -22.86
CA ASN A 170 -19.59 13.72 -22.09
C ASN A 170 -19.40 13.84 -20.57
N TYR A 171 -19.19 15.05 -20.03
CA TYR A 171 -19.05 15.28 -18.58
C TYR A 171 -19.82 16.54 -18.18
N ASP A 172 -20.15 16.67 -16.89
CA ASP A 172 -20.94 17.82 -16.42
C ASP A 172 -20.05 19.02 -16.05
N ARG A 173 -18.94 18.77 -15.32
CA ARG A 173 -17.97 19.80 -14.89
C ARG A 173 -16.56 19.25 -14.79
N VAL A 174 -15.58 20.13 -14.89
CA VAL A 174 -14.17 19.84 -14.65
C VAL A 174 -13.65 20.69 -13.49
N THR A 175 -13.02 20.02 -12.52
CA THR A 175 -12.27 20.67 -11.45
C THR A 175 -10.79 20.43 -11.66
N ILE A 176 -10.01 21.51 -11.58
CA ILE A 176 -8.57 21.49 -11.79
C ILE A 176 -7.91 22.03 -10.53
N THR A 177 -7.02 21.23 -9.96
CA THR A 177 -6.22 21.58 -8.80
C THR A 177 -4.74 21.54 -9.17
N PHE A 178 -4.05 22.65 -8.96
CA PHE A 178 -2.60 22.75 -9.15
C PHE A 178 -1.89 22.84 -7.79
N ASP A 179 -0.90 21.99 -7.57
CA ASP A 179 -0.04 21.99 -6.40
C ASP A 179 1.23 22.79 -6.70
N TYR A 180 1.33 23.99 -6.11
CA TYR A 180 2.45 24.89 -6.31
C TYR A 180 3.56 24.72 -5.25
N SER A 181 3.52 23.64 -4.45
CA SER A 181 4.50 23.38 -3.38
C SER A 181 5.95 23.24 -3.88
N SER A 182 6.14 22.71 -5.09
CA SER A 182 7.41 22.59 -5.80
C SER A 182 7.89 23.91 -6.43
N HIS A 183 7.00 24.90 -6.58
CA HIS A 183 7.25 26.16 -7.30
C HIS A 183 7.35 27.37 -6.36
N THR A 184 7.45 27.18 -5.04
CA THR A 184 7.48 28.30 -4.07
C THR A 184 8.66 29.26 -4.24
N GLY A 185 9.74 28.84 -4.88
CA GLY A 185 10.90 29.70 -5.18
C GLY A 185 10.69 30.61 -6.40
N GLU A 186 9.63 30.39 -7.17
CA GLU A 186 9.29 31.12 -8.40
C GLU A 186 8.10 32.06 -8.20
N ILE A 187 7.50 32.06 -7.00
CA ILE A 187 6.30 32.83 -6.63
C ILE A 187 6.72 33.95 -5.69
N ASP A 188 6.42 35.20 -6.05
CA ASP A 188 6.68 36.33 -5.17
C ASP A 188 5.53 36.49 -4.15
N ASN A 189 4.28 36.32 -4.60
CA ASN A 189 3.09 36.39 -3.74
C ASN A 189 2.09 35.26 -4.05
N ALA A 190 2.09 34.23 -3.21
CA ALA A 190 1.18 33.08 -3.35
C ALA A 190 -0.31 33.44 -3.26
N SER A 191 -0.66 34.56 -2.62
CA SER A 191 -2.04 35.05 -2.53
C SER A 191 -2.51 35.78 -3.78
N ALA A 192 -1.60 36.10 -4.70
CA ALA A 192 -1.90 36.78 -5.97
C ALA A 192 -1.93 35.82 -7.17
N LEU A 193 -1.90 34.50 -6.92
CA LEU A 193 -2.02 33.48 -7.95
C LEU A 193 -3.45 33.41 -8.50
N THR A 194 -3.58 33.30 -9.82
CA THR A 194 -4.88 33.18 -10.49
C THR A 194 -4.76 32.26 -11.71
N PHE A 195 -5.84 31.56 -12.06
CA PHE A 195 -5.91 30.81 -13.31
C PHE A 195 -6.24 31.74 -14.48
N TYR A 196 -5.52 31.55 -15.59
CA TYR A 196 -5.84 32.12 -16.89
C TYR A 196 -6.22 31.00 -17.84
N ARG A 197 -7.21 31.24 -18.70
CA ARG A 197 -7.64 30.30 -19.75
C ARG A 197 -7.45 30.91 -21.12
N CYS A 198 -6.98 30.10 -22.07
CA CYS A 198 -6.97 30.48 -23.47
C CYS A 198 -8.32 30.19 -24.13
N ALA A 199 -8.87 31.13 -24.89
CA ALA A 199 -10.13 30.92 -25.61
C ALA A 199 -10.02 29.96 -26.82
N ASP A 200 -8.84 29.87 -27.45
CA ASP A 200 -8.58 29.04 -28.65
C ASP A 200 -7.15 28.50 -28.60
N TRP A 201 -6.98 27.30 -28.04
CA TRP A 201 -5.67 26.67 -27.82
C TRP A 201 -5.35 25.63 -28.88
N VAL A 202 -4.16 25.73 -29.48
CA VAL A 202 -3.61 24.76 -30.44
C VAL A 202 -2.55 23.90 -29.75
N PHE A 203 -2.89 22.64 -29.47
CA PHE A 203 -2.05 21.71 -28.70
C PHE A 203 -0.69 21.41 -29.38
N GLU A 204 -0.70 21.11 -30.68
CA GLU A 204 0.51 20.72 -31.43
C GLU A 204 1.57 21.85 -31.49
N ASP A 205 1.11 23.08 -31.66
CA ASP A 205 1.97 24.26 -31.79
C ASP A 205 2.29 24.92 -30.44
N ARG A 206 1.60 24.51 -29.36
CA ARG A 206 1.62 25.16 -28.03
C ARG A 206 1.33 26.66 -28.13
N THR A 207 0.33 27.05 -28.93
CA THR A 207 -0.04 28.45 -29.16
C THR A 207 -1.48 28.73 -28.79
N CYS A 208 -1.71 29.89 -28.16
CA CYS A 208 -3.05 30.45 -27.97
C CYS A 208 -3.37 31.40 -29.14
N ASN A 209 -4.34 31.04 -29.97
CA ASN A 209 -4.82 31.88 -31.08
C ASN A 209 -5.90 32.89 -30.62
N GLY A 210 -6.48 32.67 -29.43
CA GLY A 210 -7.45 33.55 -28.79
C GLY A 210 -6.84 34.48 -27.75
N THR A 211 -7.69 35.11 -26.94
CA THR A 211 -7.27 35.91 -25.77
C THR A 211 -7.20 35.08 -24.50
N TRP A 212 -6.24 35.38 -23.63
CA TRP A 212 -6.19 34.85 -22.27
C TRP A 212 -7.20 35.59 -21.37
N THR A 213 -8.06 34.85 -20.69
CA THR A 213 -9.06 35.38 -19.75
C THR A 213 -8.72 34.95 -18.33
N GLU A 214 -8.70 35.89 -17.38
CA GLU A 214 -8.56 35.60 -15.95
C GLU A 214 -9.83 34.88 -15.44
N LEU A 215 -9.65 33.77 -14.73
CA LEU A 215 -10.75 32.98 -14.17
C LEU A 215 -10.78 32.97 -12.63
N GLY A 216 -9.74 33.47 -11.96
CA GLY A 216 -9.62 33.40 -10.50
C GLY A 216 -9.13 32.03 -10.02
N GLY A 217 -9.43 31.69 -8.77
CA GLY A 217 -9.13 30.39 -8.19
C GLY A 217 -9.22 30.42 -6.67
N THR A 218 -9.62 29.31 -6.06
CA THR A 218 -9.60 29.15 -4.60
C THR A 218 -8.22 28.69 -4.17
N ILE A 219 -7.48 29.55 -3.47
CA ILE A 219 -6.15 29.26 -2.96
C ILE A 219 -6.23 28.68 -1.55
N ASN A 220 -5.54 27.57 -1.33
CA ASN A 220 -5.33 26.99 -0.01
C ASN A 220 -3.85 27.07 0.36
N LEU A 221 -3.50 28.07 1.17
CA LEU A 221 -2.12 28.36 1.58
C LEU A 221 -1.49 27.27 2.46
N VAL A 222 -2.30 26.44 3.13
CA VAL A 222 -1.82 25.35 3.99
C VAL A 222 -1.39 24.15 3.16
N THR A 223 -2.24 23.74 2.21
CA THR A 223 -1.94 22.63 1.29
C THR A 223 -1.11 23.07 0.08
N ARG A 224 -0.92 24.38 -0.11
CA ARG A 224 -0.24 25.00 -1.25
C ARG A 224 -0.86 24.62 -2.59
N THR A 225 -2.18 24.65 -2.65
CA THR A 225 -2.95 24.33 -3.86
C THR A 225 -3.82 25.50 -4.31
N ILE A 226 -4.03 25.62 -5.61
CA ILE A 226 -5.03 26.52 -6.20
C ILE A 226 -6.00 25.68 -7.02
N THR A 227 -7.31 25.91 -6.86
CA THR A 227 -8.36 25.12 -7.50
C THR A 227 -9.37 25.98 -8.25
N ILE A 228 -9.81 25.51 -9.42
CA ILE A 228 -10.89 26.10 -10.21
C ILE A 228 -11.86 25.02 -10.69
N THR A 229 -13.13 25.39 -10.87
CA THR A 229 -14.14 24.56 -11.53
C THR A 229 -14.65 25.28 -12.79
N THR A 230 -14.75 24.56 -13.89
CA THR A 230 -15.13 25.08 -15.21
C THR A 230 -15.92 24.02 -16.00
N ASP A 231 -16.68 24.47 -17.00
CA ASP A 231 -17.54 23.66 -17.87
C ASP A 231 -16.87 23.31 -19.21
N THR A 232 -15.78 24.00 -19.58
CA THR A 232 -15.21 23.97 -20.92
C THR A 232 -13.70 23.84 -20.84
N PHE A 233 -13.14 22.82 -21.51
CA PHE A 233 -11.73 22.51 -21.44
C PHE A 233 -10.89 23.32 -22.44
N SER A 234 -9.74 23.85 -22.02
CA SER A 234 -8.73 24.51 -22.88
C SER A 234 -7.35 24.47 -22.22
N ALA A 235 -6.35 25.22 -22.70
CA ALA A 235 -5.14 25.45 -21.92
C ALA A 235 -5.40 26.40 -20.75
N TYR A 236 -4.86 26.04 -19.60
CA TYR A 236 -4.86 26.87 -18.40
C TYR A 236 -3.45 27.13 -17.91
N VAL A 237 -3.24 28.32 -17.37
CA VAL A 237 -1.97 28.79 -16.83
C VAL A 237 -2.21 29.34 -15.45
N VAL A 238 -1.34 29.01 -14.50
CA VAL A 238 -1.30 29.66 -13.20
C VAL A 238 -0.19 30.71 -13.20
N ALA A 239 -0.54 31.97 -12.93
CA ALA A 239 0.41 33.07 -12.84
C ALA A 239 0.03 34.07 -11.74
N GLU A 240 0.99 34.88 -11.31
CA GLU A 240 0.79 35.96 -10.33
C GLU A 240 0.28 37.23 -11.01
N LYS A 241 -0.75 37.86 -10.43
CA LYS A 241 -1.30 39.13 -10.90
C LYS A 241 -0.38 40.30 -10.53
N GLU A 242 -0.02 41.15 -11.49
CA GLU A 242 0.81 42.33 -11.21
C GLU A 242 0.01 43.44 -10.51
N THR A 243 0.25 43.65 -9.21
CA THR A 243 -0.45 44.69 -8.43
C THR A 243 0.15 46.08 -8.69
N GLY A 244 -0.42 46.81 -9.63
CA GLY A 244 -0.23 48.26 -9.78
C GLY A 244 -1.57 48.96 -9.58
N THR A 245 -1.95 49.28 -8.34
CA THR A 245 -3.25 49.93 -8.07
C THR A 245 -3.14 51.46 -8.12
N PRO A 246 -3.91 52.15 -8.97
CA PRO A 246 -4.42 53.46 -8.65
C PRO A 246 -5.53 53.30 -7.60
N LEU A 247 -5.51 54.15 -6.57
CA LEU A 247 -6.43 54.16 -5.43
C LEU A 247 -7.93 54.30 -5.81
N SER A 248 -8.25 54.49 -7.09
CA SER A 248 -9.62 54.59 -7.62
C SER A 248 -10.29 53.23 -7.82
N GLU A 249 -9.55 52.16 -8.18
CA GLU A 249 -10.14 50.82 -8.38
C GLU A 249 -10.45 50.11 -7.06
N VAL A 250 -9.66 50.36 -6.00
CA VAL A 250 -9.94 49.81 -4.66
C VAL A 250 -11.26 50.34 -4.09
N VAL A 251 -11.66 51.55 -4.49
CA VAL A 251 -12.96 52.13 -4.10
C VAL A 251 -14.09 51.48 -4.88
N GLU A 252 -13.88 51.14 -6.15
CA GLU A 252 -14.87 50.47 -7.01
C GLU A 252 -15.08 49.01 -6.59
N ASP A 253 -14.00 48.28 -6.28
CA ASP A 253 -14.06 46.91 -5.73
C ASP A 253 -14.69 46.86 -4.34
N LEU A 254 -14.46 47.87 -3.49
CA LEU A 254 -15.16 47.99 -2.20
C LEU A 254 -16.64 48.34 -2.38
N GLN A 255 -16.98 49.10 -3.42
CA GLN A 255 -18.38 49.37 -3.77
C GLN A 255 -19.07 48.09 -4.23
N ASP A 256 -18.40 47.28 -5.05
CA ASP A 256 -18.94 46.02 -5.57
C ASP A 256 -19.02 44.95 -4.49
N THR A 257 -18.05 44.84 -3.58
CA THR A 257 -18.20 43.96 -2.41
C THR A 257 -19.30 44.42 -1.46
N VAL A 258 -19.55 45.72 -1.32
CA VAL A 258 -20.69 46.23 -0.54
C VAL A 258 -22.01 45.93 -1.26
N ASN A 259 -22.07 46.05 -2.58
CA ASN A 259 -23.23 45.69 -3.39
C ASN A 259 -23.52 44.18 -3.34
N ASP A 260 -22.47 43.35 -3.34
CA ASP A 260 -22.58 41.89 -3.28
C ASP A 260 -22.89 41.37 -1.87
N LEU A 261 -22.45 42.09 -0.84
CA LEU A 261 -22.91 41.88 0.53
C LEU A 261 -24.36 42.36 0.71
N GLN A 262 -24.78 43.42 0.03
CA GLN A 262 -26.18 43.87 0.02
C GLN A 262 -27.08 42.90 -0.74
N SER A 263 -26.61 42.31 -1.85
CA SER A 263 -27.32 41.28 -2.62
C SER A 263 -27.40 39.97 -1.85
N SER A 264 -26.33 39.60 -1.14
CA SER A 264 -26.31 38.45 -0.24
C SER A 264 -27.21 38.67 0.98
N LEU A 265 -27.28 39.90 1.50
CA LEU A 265 -28.18 40.27 2.60
C LEU A 265 -29.64 40.36 2.14
N SER A 266 -29.92 40.76 0.89
CA SER A 266 -31.27 40.70 0.32
C SER A 266 -31.69 39.26 0.05
N ASN A 267 -30.79 38.42 -0.47
CA ASN A 267 -31.04 36.98 -0.64
C ASN A 267 -31.22 36.29 0.71
N LEU A 268 -30.48 36.66 1.75
CA LEU A 268 -30.73 36.19 3.11
C LEU A 268 -32.03 36.74 3.68
N SER A 269 -32.41 37.99 3.39
CA SER A 269 -33.70 38.56 3.77
C SER A 269 -34.86 37.88 3.05
N ASP A 270 -34.68 37.45 1.80
CA ASP A 270 -35.65 36.71 1.00
C ASP A 270 -35.70 35.24 1.40
N THR A 271 -34.58 34.68 1.87
CA THR A 271 -34.52 33.33 2.45
C THR A 271 -35.14 33.33 3.84
N VAL A 272 -34.91 34.37 4.65
CA VAL A 272 -35.56 34.60 5.95
C VAL A 272 -37.04 34.97 5.77
N GLY A 273 -37.41 35.66 4.69
CA GLY A 273 -38.79 35.94 4.29
C GLY A 273 -39.50 34.72 3.69
N GLY A 274 -38.76 33.84 3.02
CA GLY A 274 -39.22 32.53 2.56
C GLY A 274 -39.36 31.53 3.71
N LEU A 275 -38.48 31.63 4.72
CA LEU A 275 -38.62 30.96 6.01
C LEU A 275 -39.74 31.58 6.84
N SER A 276 -39.97 32.90 6.79
CA SER A 276 -41.12 33.52 7.46
C SER A 276 -42.43 33.17 6.76
N GLY A 277 -42.43 33.03 5.42
CA GLY A 277 -43.56 32.52 4.64
C GLY A 277 -43.77 31.01 4.81
N SER A 278 -42.71 30.24 5.04
CA SER A 278 -42.79 28.81 5.39
C SER A 278 -43.21 28.63 6.86
N ILE A 279 -42.85 29.55 7.76
CA ILE A 279 -43.28 29.61 9.17
C ILE A 279 -44.70 30.21 9.27
N GLU A 280 -45.13 31.06 8.35
CA GLU A 280 -46.53 31.49 8.19
C GLU A 280 -47.38 30.43 7.49
N ASN A 281 -46.80 29.58 6.62
CA ASN A 281 -47.50 28.43 6.02
C ASN A 281 -47.55 27.22 6.95
N LEU A 282 -46.50 26.99 7.76
CA LEU A 282 -46.53 26.05 8.88
C LEU A 282 -47.39 26.61 10.00
N GLY A 283 -47.33 27.92 10.25
CA GLY A 283 -48.20 28.63 11.18
C GLY A 283 -49.65 28.60 10.73
N SER A 284 -49.95 28.73 9.43
CA SER A 284 -51.30 28.62 8.87
C SER A 284 -51.78 27.17 8.83
N SER A 285 -50.89 26.20 8.59
CA SER A 285 -51.21 24.77 8.67
C SER A 285 -51.38 24.30 10.12
N ILE A 286 -50.63 24.87 11.06
CA ILE A 286 -50.76 24.64 12.50
C ILE A 286 -51.98 25.38 13.04
N THR A 287 -52.30 26.60 12.60
CA THR A 287 -53.56 27.26 12.96
C THR A 287 -54.75 26.66 12.25
N ASN A 288 -54.60 26.05 11.07
CA ASN A 288 -55.67 25.28 10.40
C ASN A 288 -55.83 23.90 11.04
N LEU A 289 -54.77 23.31 11.60
CA LEU A 289 -54.82 22.08 12.41
C LEU A 289 -55.29 22.35 13.85
N GLU A 290 -54.95 23.49 14.45
CA GLU A 290 -55.45 23.96 15.75
C GLU A 290 -56.87 24.53 15.61
N SER A 291 -57.26 25.08 14.45
CA SER A 291 -58.65 25.42 14.14
C SER A 291 -59.44 24.18 13.74
N THR A 292 -58.89 23.17 13.06
CA THR A 292 -59.64 21.90 12.87
C THR A 292 -59.71 21.09 14.14
N VAL A 293 -58.67 21.07 14.99
CA VAL A 293 -58.70 20.40 16.31
C VAL A 293 -59.51 21.21 17.32
N GLY A 294 -59.53 22.54 17.22
CA GLY A 294 -60.36 23.44 18.04
C GLY A 294 -61.81 23.58 17.56
N GLU A 295 -62.07 23.46 16.25
CA GLU A 295 -63.41 23.29 15.68
C GLU A 295 -63.92 21.87 15.89
N LEU A 296 -63.07 20.83 15.91
CA LEU A 296 -63.46 19.48 16.31
C LEU A 296 -63.64 19.34 17.83
N SER A 297 -62.87 20.07 18.66
CA SER A 297 -63.10 20.07 20.12
C SER A 297 -64.23 21.02 20.54
N GLY A 298 -64.47 22.09 19.78
CA GLY A 298 -65.57 23.03 19.99
C GLY A 298 -66.90 22.62 19.34
N ALA A 299 -66.88 21.81 18.28
CA ALA A 299 -68.08 21.19 17.71
C ALA A 299 -68.47 19.86 18.40
N MET A 300 -67.61 19.32 19.27
CA MET A 300 -67.95 18.20 20.16
C MET A 300 -68.52 18.64 21.52
N GLU A 301 -68.59 19.94 21.81
CA GLU A 301 -69.06 20.43 23.12
C GLU A 301 -70.44 21.10 23.11
N ASN A 302 -71.21 21.06 22.00
CA ASN A 302 -72.62 21.42 22.05
C ASN A 302 -73.49 20.71 20.98
N LEU A 303 -74.27 19.75 21.50
CA LEU A 303 -75.54 19.18 21.01
C LEU A 303 -75.47 17.98 20.04
N PRO A 304 -76.39 17.00 20.16
CA PRO A 304 -77.23 16.64 21.31
C PRO A 304 -77.42 15.12 21.50
N THR A 305 -78.28 14.74 22.45
CA THR A 305 -79.00 13.46 22.53
C THR A 305 -78.17 12.19 22.77
N LYS A 306 -78.26 11.67 23.99
CA LYS A 306 -78.01 10.25 24.28
C LYS A 306 -78.76 9.43 23.21
N GLU A 307 -78.04 8.65 22.39
CA GLU A 307 -78.66 7.84 21.32
C GLU A 307 -79.84 7.07 21.91
N PRO A 308 -81.04 7.14 21.30
CA PRO A 308 -82.26 6.56 21.88
C PRO A 308 -82.13 5.11 22.29
N LEU A 309 -81.37 4.34 21.50
CA LEU A 309 -81.04 2.94 21.73
C LEU A 309 -79.52 2.73 21.61
N THR A 310 -78.94 1.95 22.52
CA THR A 310 -77.57 1.42 22.36
C THR A 310 -77.64 -0.06 22.04
N ILE A 311 -76.96 -0.50 20.98
CA ILE A 311 -76.93 -1.91 20.53
C ILE A 311 -75.51 -2.46 20.65
N THR A 312 -75.37 -3.69 21.15
CA THR A 312 -74.08 -4.38 21.27
C THR A 312 -74.20 -5.85 20.84
N PRO A 313 -73.31 -6.36 19.97
CA PRO A 313 -72.23 -5.64 19.28
C PRO A 313 -72.74 -4.72 18.16
N SER A 314 -72.00 -3.65 17.86
CA SER A 314 -72.34 -2.66 16.82
C SER A 314 -72.05 -3.13 15.38
N SER A 315 -71.45 -4.31 15.22
CA SER A 315 -71.30 -5.04 13.95
C SER A 315 -71.15 -6.53 14.24
N LEU A 316 -71.51 -7.37 13.27
CA LEU A 316 -71.43 -8.83 13.40
C LEU A 316 -70.60 -9.43 12.26
N SER A 317 -69.59 -10.20 12.61
CA SER A 317 -68.79 -10.99 11.67
C SER A 317 -68.83 -12.45 12.10
N ILE A 318 -69.45 -13.30 11.27
CA ILE A 318 -69.73 -14.70 11.57
C ILE A 318 -69.13 -15.56 10.46
N THR A 319 -68.37 -16.60 10.83
CA THR A 319 -67.86 -17.60 9.87
C THR A 319 -68.45 -18.96 10.20
N MET A 320 -69.09 -19.61 9.23
CA MET A 320 -69.80 -20.89 9.41
C MET A 320 -69.57 -21.83 8.23
N TYR A 321 -69.70 -23.14 8.47
CA TYR A 321 -69.67 -24.17 7.42
C TYR A 321 -71.07 -24.56 6.94
N GLU A 322 -71.18 -25.13 5.75
CA GLU A 322 -72.43 -25.72 5.25
C GLU A 322 -73.01 -26.74 6.24
N GLY A 323 -74.31 -26.64 6.53
CA GLY A 323 -75.03 -27.50 7.47
C GLY A 323 -74.91 -27.10 8.96
N GLU A 324 -74.19 -26.03 9.28
CA GLU A 324 -73.98 -25.56 10.66
C GLU A 324 -75.10 -24.62 11.14
N ALA A 325 -75.44 -24.69 12.43
CA ALA A 325 -76.38 -23.80 13.10
C ALA A 325 -75.69 -23.12 14.29
N SER A 326 -75.85 -21.81 14.41
CA SER A 326 -75.30 -21.00 15.50
C SER A 326 -76.35 -20.01 15.99
N SER A 327 -76.31 -19.65 17.26
CA SER A 327 -77.19 -18.64 17.86
C SER A 327 -76.38 -17.54 18.53
N GLY A 328 -76.85 -16.30 18.42
CA GLY A 328 -76.26 -15.14 19.08
C GLY A 328 -77.32 -14.23 19.66
N GLU A 329 -76.88 -13.22 20.42
CA GLU A 329 -77.76 -12.29 21.12
C GLU A 329 -77.36 -10.86 20.76
N LEU A 330 -78.34 -10.02 20.43
CA LEU A 330 -78.19 -8.57 20.30
C LEU A 330 -78.69 -7.92 21.58
N TYR A 331 -77.78 -7.27 22.31
CA TYR A 331 -78.12 -6.52 23.51
C TYR A 331 -78.57 -5.13 23.13
N ILE A 332 -79.78 -4.75 23.54
CA ILE A 332 -80.39 -3.47 23.22
C ILE A 332 -80.75 -2.76 24.53
N ARG A 333 -80.29 -1.53 24.68
CA ARG A 333 -80.60 -0.68 25.83
C ARG A 333 -81.40 0.54 25.42
N ASN A 334 -82.53 0.75 26.09
CA ASN A 334 -83.31 1.99 25.96
C ASN A 334 -82.68 3.09 26.81
N ASN A 335 -82.17 4.12 26.16
CA ASN A 335 -81.51 5.23 26.84
C ASN A 335 -82.44 6.42 27.10
N LEU A 336 -83.67 6.38 26.57
CA LEU A 336 -84.70 7.40 26.71
C LEU A 336 -85.45 7.28 28.04
N SER A 337 -86.16 8.36 28.41
CA SER A 337 -86.99 8.43 29.62
C SER A 337 -88.39 7.83 29.46
N SER A 338 -88.76 7.40 28.25
CA SER A 338 -90.02 6.72 27.90
C SER A 338 -89.77 5.26 27.51
N SER A 339 -90.75 4.38 27.71
CA SER A 339 -90.68 2.99 27.22
C SER A 339 -90.65 2.95 25.68
N GLN A 340 -89.96 1.95 25.12
CA GLN A 340 -89.76 1.77 23.68
C GLN A 340 -90.04 0.33 23.29
N THR A 341 -90.75 0.12 22.17
CA THR A 341 -90.88 -1.20 21.55
C THR A 341 -89.92 -1.28 20.37
N VAL A 342 -89.06 -2.30 20.37
CA VAL A 342 -87.98 -2.46 19.41
C VAL A 342 -88.24 -3.66 18.51
N PHE A 343 -88.17 -3.45 17.20
CA PHE A 343 -88.30 -4.46 16.15
C PHE A 343 -86.94 -4.68 15.49
N ALA A 344 -86.61 -5.93 15.18
CA ALA A 344 -85.39 -6.27 14.45
C ALA A 344 -85.71 -7.18 13.27
N TRP A 345 -85.24 -6.82 12.07
CA TRP A 345 -85.33 -7.63 10.87
C TRP A 345 -84.08 -7.46 10.00
N VAL A 346 -83.87 -8.38 9.06
CA VAL A 346 -82.79 -8.26 8.07
C VAL A 346 -83.30 -7.44 6.88
N GLU A 347 -82.55 -6.43 6.45
CA GLU A 347 -82.84 -5.71 5.21
C GLU A 347 -82.42 -6.53 3.99
N ASN A 348 -83.24 -6.54 2.94
CA ASN A 348 -83.08 -7.39 1.76
C ASN A 348 -81.87 -6.94 0.90
N GLY A 349 -80.68 -7.36 1.31
CA GLY A 349 -79.43 -7.32 0.56
C GLY A 349 -78.74 -8.68 0.61
N ASP A 350 -78.30 -9.18 -0.55
CA ASP A 350 -77.55 -10.44 -0.73
C ASP A 350 -78.14 -11.71 -0.07
N SER A 351 -79.47 -11.85 0.01
CA SER A 351 -80.14 -13.08 0.47
C SER A 351 -79.85 -13.51 1.93
N LEU A 352 -79.35 -12.61 2.78
CA LEU A 352 -79.01 -12.89 4.18
C LEU A 352 -80.25 -13.31 5.02
N GLU A 353 -81.45 -12.88 4.61
CA GLU A 353 -82.75 -13.25 5.17
C GLU A 353 -83.01 -14.78 5.17
N ASN A 354 -82.37 -15.53 4.25
CA ASN A 354 -82.54 -16.99 4.18
C ASN A 354 -81.76 -17.75 5.25
N PHE A 355 -80.79 -17.09 5.89
CA PHE A 355 -79.88 -17.73 6.85
C PHE A 355 -80.11 -17.25 8.28
N LEU A 356 -80.62 -16.04 8.47
CA LEU A 356 -80.71 -15.40 9.78
C LEU A 356 -82.17 -15.16 10.19
N SER A 357 -82.55 -15.67 11.36
CA SER A 357 -83.89 -15.52 11.92
C SER A 357 -83.83 -14.97 13.35
N PHE A 358 -84.83 -14.19 13.75
CA PHE A 358 -84.91 -13.58 15.08
C PHE A 358 -86.01 -14.20 15.94
N SER A 359 -85.74 -14.32 17.24
CA SER A 359 -86.69 -14.73 18.27
C SER A 359 -86.69 -13.71 19.40
N GLY A 360 -87.89 -13.32 19.87
CA GLY A 360 -88.03 -12.28 20.90
C GLY A 360 -88.15 -10.83 20.36
N SER A 361 -88.46 -10.66 19.07
CA SER A 361 -88.86 -9.37 18.49
C SER A 361 -90.37 -9.39 18.17
N PRO A 362 -91.17 -8.36 18.53
CA PRO A 362 -90.78 -7.12 19.19
C PRO A 362 -90.40 -7.29 20.67
N LEU A 363 -89.48 -6.45 21.14
CA LEU A 363 -89.02 -6.37 22.52
C LEU A 363 -89.45 -5.03 23.14
N SER A 364 -90.21 -5.05 24.22
CA SER A 364 -90.59 -3.84 24.97
C SER A 364 -89.58 -3.56 26.07
N LEU A 365 -89.03 -2.35 26.11
CA LEU A 365 -88.02 -1.90 27.07
C LEU A 365 -88.47 -0.64 27.79
N ASP A 366 -88.51 -0.67 29.12
CA ASP A 366 -88.75 0.51 29.93
C ASP A 366 -87.56 1.48 29.90
N SER A 367 -87.76 2.69 30.44
CA SER A 367 -86.72 3.72 30.54
C SER A 367 -85.46 3.20 31.24
N GLY A 368 -84.32 3.20 30.53
CA GLY A 368 -83.04 2.74 31.05
C GLY A 368 -82.82 1.22 31.04
N GLU A 369 -83.85 0.42 30.70
CA GLU A 369 -83.82 -1.04 30.67
C GLU A 369 -83.02 -1.56 29.47
N SER A 370 -82.41 -2.74 29.65
CA SER A 370 -81.73 -3.46 28.58
C SER A 370 -82.35 -4.84 28.42
N GLY A 371 -82.53 -5.28 27.19
CA GLY A 371 -83.00 -6.62 26.87
C GLY A 371 -82.30 -7.17 25.64
N THR A 372 -82.53 -8.45 25.36
CA THR A 372 -81.86 -9.16 24.28
C THR A 372 -82.84 -9.63 23.23
N ILE A 373 -82.45 -9.47 21.96
CA ILE A 373 -83.09 -10.15 20.84
C ILE A 373 -82.14 -11.26 20.39
N ASN A 374 -82.62 -12.49 20.40
CA ASN A 374 -81.81 -13.64 20.02
C ASN A 374 -81.96 -13.89 18.52
N PHE A 375 -80.86 -14.16 17.85
CA PHE A 375 -80.87 -14.55 16.45
C PHE A 375 -80.25 -15.94 16.28
N VAL A 376 -80.78 -16.69 15.31
CA VAL A 376 -80.25 -17.99 14.90
C VAL A 376 -79.83 -17.89 13.45
N VAL A 377 -78.58 -18.26 13.20
CA VAL A 377 -78.01 -18.41 11.87
C VAL A 377 -77.96 -19.90 11.54
N TYR A 378 -78.58 -20.31 10.43
CA TYR A 378 -78.54 -21.68 9.93
C TYR A 378 -78.15 -21.70 8.46
N ILE A 379 -77.15 -22.50 8.11
CA ILE A 379 -76.67 -22.64 6.74
C ILE A 379 -77.16 -23.98 6.16
N PRO A 380 -78.08 -23.98 5.18
CA PRO A 380 -78.47 -25.21 4.48
C PRO A 380 -77.28 -25.89 3.77
N MET A 381 -77.37 -27.21 3.60
CA MET A 381 -76.43 -27.95 2.74
C MET A 381 -76.48 -27.40 1.30
N ASP A 382 -75.34 -27.44 0.60
CA ASP A 382 -75.15 -26.95 -0.79
C ASP A 382 -75.28 -25.42 -0.96
N THR A 383 -75.15 -24.66 0.11
CA THR A 383 -75.08 -23.18 0.05
C THR A 383 -73.72 -22.73 -0.51
N PRO A 384 -73.65 -21.85 -1.53
CA PRO A 384 -72.39 -21.41 -2.11
C PRO A 384 -71.40 -20.84 -1.09
N ALA A 385 -70.15 -21.33 -1.11
CA ALA A 385 -69.08 -20.87 -0.24
C ALA A 385 -68.55 -19.48 -0.68
N MET A 386 -69.20 -18.44 -0.19
CA MET A 386 -68.85 -17.05 -0.45
C MET A 386 -69.14 -16.17 0.78
N MET A 387 -68.78 -14.89 0.70
CA MET A 387 -69.15 -13.90 1.70
C MET A 387 -70.51 -13.30 1.36
N TYR A 388 -71.39 -13.27 2.35
CA TYR A 388 -72.70 -12.63 2.33
C TYR A 388 -72.64 -11.40 3.24
N SER A 389 -72.99 -10.23 2.71
CA SER A 389 -73.05 -8.98 3.49
C SER A 389 -74.47 -8.46 3.54
N GLY A 390 -74.89 -7.97 4.70
CA GLY A 390 -76.21 -7.37 4.88
C GLY A 390 -76.26 -6.49 6.11
N VAL A 391 -77.44 -5.97 6.40
CA VAL A 391 -77.68 -5.08 7.55
C VAL A 391 -78.89 -5.60 8.32
N ILE A 392 -78.74 -5.71 9.64
CA ILE A 392 -79.88 -5.91 10.54
C ILE A 392 -80.42 -4.53 10.88
N LYS A 393 -81.67 -4.28 10.51
CA LYS A 393 -82.42 -3.09 10.86
C LYS A 393 -83.03 -3.27 12.24
N VAL A 394 -82.70 -2.38 13.16
CA VAL A 394 -83.32 -2.30 14.48
C VAL A 394 -84.09 -1.01 14.57
N HIS A 395 -85.41 -1.11 14.59
CA HIS A 395 -86.35 0.01 14.56
C HIS A 395 -87.08 0.16 15.88
N SER A 396 -87.20 1.39 16.36
CA SER A 396 -88.19 1.80 17.36
C SER A 396 -88.89 3.08 16.92
N GLU A 397 -89.94 3.47 17.64
CA GLU A 397 -90.65 4.73 17.37
C GLU A 397 -89.72 5.97 17.40
N SER A 398 -88.55 5.87 18.03
CA SER A 398 -87.62 6.99 18.24
C SER A 398 -86.34 6.93 17.43
N ALA A 399 -85.96 5.77 16.87
CA ALA A 399 -84.70 5.60 16.14
C ALA A 399 -84.69 4.36 15.23
N ASP A 400 -83.97 4.49 14.12
CA ASP A 400 -83.54 3.39 13.26
C ASP A 400 -82.03 3.21 13.42
N VAL A 401 -81.58 2.00 13.73
CA VAL A 401 -80.17 1.67 13.89
C VAL A 401 -79.81 0.47 13.02
N ASP A 402 -78.76 0.64 12.23
CA ASP A 402 -78.25 -0.34 11.28
C ASP A 402 -77.06 -1.09 11.88
N VAL A 403 -77.19 -2.41 12.03
CA VAL A 403 -76.08 -3.28 12.46
C VAL A 403 -75.55 -4.04 11.24
N PRO A 404 -74.38 -3.69 10.70
CA PRO A 404 -73.82 -4.39 9.55
C PRO A 404 -73.38 -5.81 9.93
N VAL A 405 -73.70 -6.77 9.06
CA VAL A 405 -73.40 -8.19 9.21
C VAL A 405 -72.59 -8.69 8.03
N ILE A 406 -71.50 -9.39 8.33
CA ILE A 406 -70.71 -10.15 7.36
C ILE A 406 -70.77 -11.62 7.76
N LEU A 407 -71.37 -12.44 6.91
CA LEU A 407 -71.45 -13.89 7.06
C LEU A 407 -70.55 -14.55 6.01
N ARG A 408 -69.49 -15.21 6.47
CA ARG A 408 -68.57 -15.95 5.60
C ARG A 408 -68.93 -17.44 5.64
N ILE A 409 -69.45 -17.96 4.53
CA ILE A 409 -69.76 -19.39 4.41
C ILE A 409 -68.57 -20.12 3.81
N MET A 410 -68.13 -21.17 4.49
CA MET A 410 -67.03 -22.03 4.08
C MET A 410 -67.59 -23.38 3.64
N ALA A 411 -67.11 -23.90 2.51
CA ALA A 411 -67.47 -25.24 2.08
C ALA A 411 -66.97 -26.28 3.10
N ARG A 412 -67.78 -27.29 3.41
CA ARG A 412 -67.31 -28.45 4.17
C ARG A 412 -66.37 -29.27 3.29
N LYS A 413 -65.19 -29.64 3.81
CA LYS A 413 -64.24 -30.46 3.04
C LYS A 413 -64.87 -31.83 2.78
N ARG A 414 -64.96 -32.21 1.51
CA ARG A 414 -65.17 -33.62 1.14
C ARG A 414 -63.96 -34.43 1.60
N ASN A 415 -64.14 -35.70 1.95
CA ASN A 415 -63.04 -36.60 2.29
C ASN A 415 -62.06 -36.64 1.11
N LEU A 416 -60.90 -35.99 1.26
CA LEU A 416 -59.88 -35.87 0.24
C LEU A 416 -58.65 -36.66 0.71
N LEU A 417 -58.33 -37.74 0.00
CA LEU A 417 -57.05 -38.42 0.15
C LEU A 417 -56.10 -37.83 -0.89
N ASP A 418 -54.94 -37.32 -0.49
CA ASP A 418 -53.89 -36.91 -1.44
C ASP A 418 -52.89 -38.04 -1.64
N LEU A 419 -52.45 -38.26 -2.88
CA LEU A 419 -51.50 -39.29 -3.27
C LEU A 419 -50.32 -38.65 -4.00
N LYS A 420 -49.10 -38.89 -3.50
CA LYS A 420 -47.86 -38.49 -4.14
C LYS A 420 -46.91 -39.68 -4.31
N VAL A 421 -46.48 -39.90 -5.54
CA VAL A 421 -45.60 -41.02 -5.91
C VAL A 421 -44.22 -40.47 -6.27
N MET A 422 -43.17 -40.99 -5.65
CA MET A 422 -41.78 -40.59 -5.90
C MET A 422 -40.90 -41.83 -6.11
N PRO A 423 -40.34 -42.07 -7.31
CA PRO A 423 -39.33 -43.10 -7.47
C PRO A 423 -38.07 -42.73 -6.67
N LEU A 424 -37.58 -43.67 -5.87
CA LEU A 424 -36.30 -43.52 -5.15
C LEU A 424 -35.11 -43.67 -6.11
N ASN A 425 -35.28 -44.46 -7.17
CA ASN A 425 -34.32 -44.64 -8.25
C ASN A 425 -34.93 -44.15 -9.56
N TYR A 426 -34.39 -43.06 -10.11
CA TYR A 426 -34.86 -42.46 -11.37
C TYR A 426 -34.30 -43.16 -12.63
N GLU A 427 -33.27 -43.99 -12.47
CA GLU A 427 -32.70 -44.83 -13.52
C GLU A 427 -32.64 -46.29 -13.06
N VAL A 428 -33.19 -47.22 -13.84
CA VAL A 428 -33.26 -48.66 -13.50
C VAL A 428 -32.99 -49.52 -14.73
N ALA A 429 -32.27 -50.64 -14.59
CA ALA A 429 -32.03 -51.56 -15.71
C ALA A 429 -33.21 -52.55 -15.90
N PRO A 430 -33.43 -53.09 -17.11
CA PRO A 430 -34.37 -54.20 -17.29
C PRO A 430 -34.00 -55.39 -16.38
N GLY A 431 -34.95 -55.91 -15.61
CA GLY A 431 -34.73 -56.97 -14.60
C GLY A 431 -34.53 -56.45 -13.16
N ASP A 432 -34.22 -55.16 -12.98
CA ASP A 432 -34.05 -54.56 -11.65
C ASP A 432 -35.37 -54.07 -11.05
N VAL A 433 -35.33 -53.72 -9.77
CA VAL A 433 -36.48 -53.29 -8.98
C VAL A 433 -36.57 -51.76 -8.92
N ILE A 434 -37.70 -51.21 -9.34
CA ILE A 434 -38.07 -49.82 -9.05
C ILE A 434 -38.63 -49.79 -7.63
N GLN A 435 -38.00 -49.00 -6.76
CA GLN A 435 -38.54 -48.66 -5.46
C GLN A 435 -39.21 -47.30 -5.55
N THR A 436 -40.48 -47.24 -5.17
CA THR A 436 -41.29 -46.04 -5.25
C THR A 436 -41.85 -45.72 -3.88
N GLU A 437 -41.51 -44.54 -3.38
CA GLU A 437 -42.09 -43.99 -2.18
C GLU A 437 -43.47 -43.40 -2.50
N VAL A 438 -44.47 -43.93 -1.82
CA VAL A 438 -45.86 -43.49 -1.88
C VAL A 438 -46.16 -42.72 -0.61
N TYR A 439 -46.47 -41.44 -0.76
CA TYR A 439 -46.93 -40.57 0.31
C TYR A 439 -48.44 -40.39 0.18
N LEU A 440 -49.17 -40.76 1.24
CA LEU A 440 -50.61 -40.60 1.35
C LEU A 440 -50.92 -39.63 2.49
N TYR A 441 -51.78 -38.66 2.23
CA TYR A 441 -52.21 -37.70 3.23
C TYR A 441 -53.74 -37.65 3.28
N ASN A 442 -54.29 -37.99 4.44
CA ASN A 442 -55.72 -37.90 4.70
C ASN A 442 -56.06 -36.45 5.06
N MET A 443 -56.73 -35.74 4.14
CA MET A 443 -57.22 -34.38 4.34
C MET A 443 -58.72 -34.35 4.72
N GLY A 444 -59.35 -35.51 4.87
CA GLY A 444 -60.74 -35.67 5.28
C GLY A 444 -60.95 -35.66 6.79
N ASP A 445 -62.22 -35.56 7.21
CA ASP A 445 -62.59 -35.48 8.63
C ASP A 445 -62.70 -36.87 9.29
N GLU A 446 -62.65 -37.96 8.51
CA GLU A 446 -62.59 -39.32 9.04
C GLU A 446 -61.20 -39.62 9.62
N PRO A 447 -61.10 -40.11 10.87
CA PRO A 447 -59.82 -40.32 11.55
C PRO A 447 -58.98 -41.46 10.94
N LYS A 448 -59.58 -42.30 10.08
CA LYS A 448 -58.89 -43.40 9.41
C LYS A 448 -59.60 -43.77 8.10
N VAL A 449 -58.86 -43.78 7.00
CA VAL A 449 -59.34 -44.17 5.66
C VAL A 449 -58.59 -45.41 5.19
N ASP A 450 -59.32 -46.48 4.88
CA ASP A 450 -58.76 -47.67 4.24
C ASP A 450 -58.75 -47.46 2.70
N THR A 451 -57.59 -47.67 2.08
CA THR A 451 -57.37 -47.43 0.64
C THR A 451 -56.54 -48.54 0.00
N ASN A 452 -56.80 -48.83 -1.27
CA ASN A 452 -55.94 -49.69 -2.07
C ASN A 452 -55.12 -48.83 -3.02
N VAL A 453 -53.79 -48.87 -2.89
CA VAL A 453 -52.88 -48.19 -3.81
C VAL A 453 -52.41 -49.18 -4.86
N LEU A 454 -52.60 -48.83 -6.13
CA LEU A 454 -52.10 -49.54 -7.29
C LEU A 454 -51.02 -48.69 -7.99
N LEU A 455 -49.80 -49.19 -8.08
CA LEU A 455 -48.75 -48.64 -8.92
C LEU A 455 -48.69 -49.37 -10.26
N GLU A 456 -48.59 -48.63 -11.35
CA GLU A 456 -48.48 -49.14 -12.71
C GLU A 456 -47.30 -48.48 -13.44
N LEU A 457 -46.46 -49.29 -14.08
CA LEU A 457 -45.45 -48.82 -15.02
C LEU A 457 -46.08 -48.72 -16.41
N VAL A 458 -46.18 -47.52 -16.97
CA VAL A 458 -46.91 -47.22 -18.20
C VAL A 458 -45.98 -46.64 -19.25
N ASP A 459 -46.09 -47.15 -20.47
CA ASP A 459 -45.45 -46.54 -21.64
C ASP A 459 -46.17 -45.24 -22.03
N PRO A 460 -45.48 -44.07 -22.01
CA PRO A 460 -46.11 -42.78 -22.32
C PRO A 460 -46.63 -42.68 -23.77
N ARG A 461 -46.16 -43.52 -24.70
CA ARG A 461 -46.55 -43.45 -26.13
C ARG A 461 -47.73 -44.35 -26.47
N THR A 462 -47.74 -45.56 -25.93
CA THR A 462 -48.78 -46.56 -26.21
C THR A 462 -49.86 -46.62 -25.14
N LEU A 463 -49.61 -46.01 -23.97
CA LEU A 463 -50.42 -46.12 -22.74
C LEU A 463 -50.58 -47.57 -22.24
N GLU A 464 -49.72 -48.47 -22.70
CA GLU A 464 -49.72 -49.87 -22.28
C GLU A 464 -49.13 -50.01 -20.87
N VAL A 465 -49.81 -50.79 -20.03
CA VAL A 465 -49.34 -51.12 -18.67
C VAL A 465 -48.38 -52.29 -18.75
N ILE A 466 -47.12 -52.04 -18.40
CA ILE A 466 -45.99 -52.97 -18.53
C ILE A 466 -45.85 -53.84 -17.28
N ALA A 467 -46.05 -53.23 -16.12
CA ALA A 467 -46.01 -53.88 -14.82
C ALA A 467 -46.99 -53.18 -13.88
N ARG A 468 -47.52 -53.92 -12.90
CA ARG A 468 -48.42 -53.38 -11.87
C ARG A 468 -48.19 -54.03 -10.52
N GLN A 469 -48.34 -53.27 -9.45
CA GLN A 469 -48.19 -53.71 -8.07
C GLN A 469 -49.20 -53.00 -7.18
N GLY A 470 -50.02 -53.76 -6.46
CA GLY A 470 -51.01 -53.22 -5.51
C GLY A 470 -50.61 -53.45 -4.05
N GLU A 471 -51.00 -52.55 -3.16
CA GLU A 471 -50.87 -52.67 -1.70
C GLU A 471 -52.07 -52.03 -0.99
N ALA A 472 -52.65 -52.73 -0.03
CA ALA A 472 -53.74 -52.23 0.81
C ALA A 472 -53.16 -51.46 2.00
N LEU A 473 -53.57 -50.21 2.18
CA LEU A 473 -53.04 -49.28 3.17
C LEU A 473 -54.18 -48.65 3.97
N ALA A 474 -53.88 -48.25 5.21
CA ALA A 474 -54.82 -47.53 6.06
C ALA A 474 -54.15 -46.26 6.58
N VAL A 475 -54.76 -45.10 6.30
CA VAL A 475 -54.16 -43.78 6.54
C VAL A 475 -54.97 -43.05 7.63
N GLU A 476 -54.31 -42.64 8.71
CA GLU A 476 -54.94 -41.81 9.75
C GLU A 476 -54.80 -40.32 9.44
N THR A 477 -53.56 -39.81 9.37
CA THR A 477 -53.25 -38.41 9.05
C THR A 477 -52.32 -38.30 7.85
N ALA A 478 -51.09 -38.80 7.98
CA ALA A 478 -50.13 -38.92 6.90
C ALA A 478 -49.42 -40.27 7.01
N MET A 479 -49.14 -40.91 5.88
CA MET A 479 -48.26 -42.07 5.86
C MET A 479 -47.35 -42.06 4.64
N THR A 480 -46.21 -42.74 4.78
CA THR A 480 -45.24 -42.91 3.70
C THR A 480 -44.85 -44.37 3.64
N LYS A 481 -44.90 -44.96 2.45
CA LYS A 481 -44.63 -46.37 2.24
C LYS A 481 -43.85 -46.58 0.95
N THR A 482 -42.77 -47.35 1.03
CA THR A 482 -42.03 -47.76 -0.16
C THR A 482 -42.63 -49.04 -0.74
N ILE A 483 -43.10 -48.97 -1.97
CA ILE A 483 -43.60 -50.11 -2.75
C ILE A 483 -42.55 -50.44 -3.81
N SER A 484 -42.26 -51.72 -3.98
CA SER A 484 -41.26 -52.22 -4.94
C SER A 484 -41.94 -52.92 -6.11
N MET A 485 -41.54 -52.60 -7.34
CA MET A 485 -42.04 -53.19 -8.58
C MET A 485 -40.87 -53.63 -9.46
N VAL A 486 -40.90 -54.86 -9.96
CA VAL A 486 -39.84 -55.41 -10.84
C VAL A 486 -40.07 -54.95 -12.28
N VAL A 487 -39.04 -54.45 -12.95
CA VAL A 487 -39.07 -54.12 -14.38
C VAL A 487 -38.84 -55.40 -15.18
N PRO A 488 -39.75 -55.82 -16.09
CA PRO A 488 -39.52 -57.00 -16.91
C PRO A 488 -38.25 -56.92 -17.77
N GLU A 489 -37.54 -58.03 -17.97
CA GLU A 489 -36.26 -58.08 -18.71
C GLU A 489 -36.36 -57.69 -20.20
N GLY A 490 -37.57 -57.69 -20.77
CA GLY A 490 -37.84 -57.35 -22.18
C GLY A 490 -38.16 -55.88 -22.46
N VAL A 491 -38.07 -54.99 -21.46
CA VAL A 491 -38.42 -53.57 -21.58
C VAL A 491 -37.33 -52.79 -22.35
N GLU A 492 -37.75 -51.94 -23.28
CA GLU A 492 -36.85 -51.12 -24.11
C GLU A 492 -36.24 -49.96 -23.31
N GLU A 493 -35.06 -49.50 -23.72
CA GLU A 493 -34.39 -48.36 -23.07
C GLU A 493 -35.06 -47.02 -23.42
N ARG A 494 -35.87 -46.49 -22.51
CA ARG A 494 -36.57 -45.19 -22.63
C ARG A 494 -37.21 -44.77 -21.31
N SER A 495 -37.85 -43.60 -21.32
CA SER A 495 -38.61 -43.07 -20.19
C SER A 495 -40.01 -43.69 -20.11
N TYR A 496 -40.39 -44.10 -18.91
CA TYR A 496 -41.70 -44.66 -18.56
C TYR A 496 -42.35 -43.83 -17.44
N TYR A 497 -43.67 -43.91 -17.32
CA TYR A 497 -44.41 -43.30 -16.23
C TYR A 497 -44.74 -44.33 -15.15
N ILE A 498 -44.61 -43.94 -13.89
CA ILE A 498 -45.16 -44.65 -12.74
C ILE A 498 -46.46 -43.93 -12.39
N ARG A 499 -47.58 -44.56 -12.70
CA ARG A 499 -48.92 -44.09 -12.35
C ARG A 499 -49.35 -44.78 -11.06
N GLY A 500 -49.53 -44.03 -9.98
CA GLY A 500 -50.16 -44.52 -8.77
C GLY A 500 -51.60 -44.11 -8.70
N THR A 501 -52.49 -45.03 -8.39
CA THR A 501 -53.92 -44.80 -8.17
C THR A 501 -54.28 -45.27 -6.77
N ALA A 502 -54.93 -44.44 -5.97
CA ALA A 502 -55.48 -44.80 -4.67
C ALA A 502 -57.01 -44.76 -4.74
N GLU A 503 -57.65 -45.87 -4.42
CA GLU A 503 -59.12 -45.98 -4.36
C GLU A 503 -59.59 -45.96 -2.91
N TYR A 504 -60.60 -45.15 -2.59
CA TYR A 504 -61.21 -45.12 -1.26
C TYR A 504 -62.72 -44.82 -1.31
N LEU A 505 -63.43 -45.24 -0.27
CA LEU A 505 -64.85 -44.96 -0.08
C LEU A 505 -65.05 -43.67 0.71
N THR A 506 -65.94 -42.80 0.24
CA THR A 506 -66.36 -41.62 1.00
C THR A 506 -67.45 -41.98 2.02
N GLY A 507 -67.66 -41.14 3.03
CA GLY A 507 -68.72 -41.34 4.04
C GLY A 507 -70.16 -41.36 3.49
N LEU A 508 -70.36 -41.04 2.20
CA LEU A 508 -71.63 -41.15 1.45
C LEU A 508 -71.76 -42.46 0.66
N GLY A 509 -70.76 -43.35 0.70
CA GLY A 509 -70.73 -44.63 -0.01
C GLY A 509 -70.26 -44.55 -1.47
N GLU A 510 -69.71 -43.41 -1.91
CA GLU A 510 -69.14 -43.26 -3.26
C GLU A 510 -67.67 -43.68 -3.29
N ASN A 511 -67.27 -44.46 -4.30
CA ASN A 511 -65.86 -44.77 -4.59
C ASN A 511 -65.21 -43.58 -5.29
N VAL A 512 -64.06 -43.12 -4.78
CA VAL A 512 -63.27 -42.04 -5.35
C VAL A 512 -61.86 -42.56 -5.64
N GLU A 513 -61.33 -42.18 -6.81
CA GLU A 513 -59.97 -42.51 -7.24
C GLU A 513 -59.09 -41.25 -7.25
N VAL A 514 -57.87 -41.37 -6.75
CA VAL A 514 -56.86 -40.30 -6.78
C VAL A 514 -55.61 -40.80 -7.48
N VAL A 515 -55.11 -40.03 -8.44
CA VAL A 515 -54.03 -40.45 -9.33
C VAL A 515 -52.81 -39.53 -9.22
N SER A 516 -51.62 -40.11 -9.18
CA SER A 516 -50.33 -39.42 -9.18
C SER A 516 -49.41 -40.04 -10.22
N VAL A 517 -48.60 -39.23 -10.90
CA VAL A 517 -47.69 -39.71 -11.96
C VAL A 517 -46.27 -39.20 -11.72
N ALA A 518 -45.30 -40.10 -11.81
CA ALA A 518 -43.86 -39.79 -11.79
C ALA A 518 -43.16 -40.44 -12.99
N SER A 519 -41.96 -39.97 -13.36
CA SER A 519 -41.18 -40.54 -14.48
C SER A 519 -39.98 -41.35 -13.99
N VAL A 520 -39.64 -42.41 -14.72
CA VAL A 520 -38.45 -43.25 -14.51
C VAL A 520 -37.81 -43.62 -15.84
N GLU A 521 -36.48 -43.63 -15.93
CA GLU A 521 -35.75 -44.02 -17.14
C GLU A 521 -35.23 -45.46 -17.04
N VAL A 522 -35.55 -46.27 -18.05
CA VAL A 522 -34.97 -47.61 -18.18
C VAL A 522 -33.73 -47.50 -19.06
N LYS A 523 -32.54 -47.81 -18.51
CA LYS A 523 -31.24 -47.76 -19.22
C LYS A 523 -30.45 -49.02 -18.95
N LYS A 524 -29.79 -49.58 -19.97
CA LYS A 524 -28.82 -50.67 -19.73
C LYS A 524 -27.50 -50.07 -19.24
N PRO A 525 -26.86 -50.68 -18.23
CA PRO A 525 -25.56 -50.21 -17.78
C PRO A 525 -24.53 -50.31 -18.93
N PRO A 526 -23.63 -49.30 -19.08
CA PRO A 526 -22.60 -49.34 -20.10
C PRO A 526 -21.62 -50.48 -19.81
N VAL A 527 -21.30 -51.28 -20.82
CA VAL A 527 -20.33 -52.39 -20.72
C VAL A 527 -18.96 -51.83 -20.30
N GLU A 528 -18.46 -52.24 -19.13
CA GLU A 528 -17.15 -51.80 -18.62
C GLU A 528 -16.01 -52.30 -19.51
N VAL A 529 -15.33 -51.36 -20.18
CA VAL A 529 -14.08 -51.63 -20.89
C VAL A 529 -12.93 -51.55 -19.88
N THR A 530 -12.30 -52.68 -19.58
CA THR A 530 -11.12 -52.74 -18.70
C THR A 530 -9.83 -52.51 -19.51
N PHE A 531 -8.91 -51.71 -18.97
CA PHE A 531 -7.57 -51.52 -19.54
C PHE A 531 -6.54 -51.81 -18.45
N PHE A 532 -5.66 -52.80 -18.68
CA PHE A 532 -4.72 -53.31 -17.67
C PHE A 532 -5.37 -53.81 -16.37
N GLY A 533 -6.59 -54.36 -16.44
CA GLY A 533 -7.28 -54.96 -15.29
C GLY A 533 -7.78 -53.95 -14.25
N LEU A 534 -7.74 -52.65 -14.55
CA LEU A 534 -8.31 -51.60 -13.71
C LEU A 534 -9.46 -50.88 -14.45
N PRO A 535 -10.58 -50.57 -13.76
CA PRO A 535 -11.67 -49.78 -14.34
C PRO A 535 -11.21 -48.37 -14.68
N LEU A 536 -11.64 -47.83 -15.83
CA LEU A 536 -11.20 -46.51 -16.34
C LEU A 536 -11.41 -45.37 -15.32
N GLY A 537 -12.47 -45.45 -14.49
CA GLY A 537 -12.75 -44.48 -13.43
C GLY A 537 -11.66 -44.40 -12.35
N THR A 538 -11.00 -45.51 -12.03
CA THR A 538 -9.89 -45.51 -11.06
C THR A 538 -8.65 -44.81 -11.61
N LEU A 539 -8.36 -44.95 -12.90
CA LEU A 539 -7.26 -44.22 -13.54
C LEU A 539 -7.53 -42.71 -13.58
N LEU A 540 -8.79 -42.32 -13.82
CA LEU A 540 -9.21 -40.91 -13.81
C LEU A 540 -9.11 -40.30 -12.41
N ALA A 541 -9.52 -41.03 -11.36
CA ALA A 541 -9.40 -40.58 -9.98
C ALA A 541 -7.93 -40.38 -9.54
N ILE A 542 -7.03 -41.27 -9.95
CA ILE A 542 -5.59 -41.14 -9.71
C ILE A 542 -5.02 -39.91 -10.46
N LEU A 543 -5.48 -39.66 -11.69
CA LEU A 543 -5.09 -38.48 -12.46
C LEU A 543 -5.55 -37.19 -11.76
N VAL A 544 -6.81 -37.10 -11.35
CA VAL A 544 -7.37 -35.93 -10.65
C VAL A 544 -6.67 -35.69 -9.31
N ALA A 545 -6.41 -36.76 -8.53
CA ALA A 545 -5.66 -36.66 -7.28
C ALA A 545 -4.22 -36.18 -7.49
N SER A 546 -3.57 -36.60 -8.59
CA SER A 546 -2.21 -36.15 -8.94
C SER A 546 -2.16 -34.68 -9.35
N VAL A 547 -3.18 -34.20 -10.08
CA VAL A 547 -3.33 -32.79 -10.49
C VAL A 547 -3.65 -31.91 -9.28
N ALA A 548 -4.56 -32.35 -8.40
CA ALA A 548 -4.90 -31.64 -7.16
C ALA A 548 -3.69 -31.54 -6.22
N SER A 549 -2.93 -32.62 -6.04
CA SER A 549 -1.69 -32.63 -5.24
C SER A 549 -0.62 -31.70 -5.82
N SER A 550 -0.52 -31.62 -7.15
CA SER A 550 0.37 -30.69 -7.84
C SER A 550 -0.06 -29.24 -7.67
N ALA A 551 -1.36 -28.95 -7.72
CA ALA A 551 -1.91 -27.61 -7.50
C ALA A 551 -1.70 -27.12 -6.06
N VAL A 552 -1.93 -27.99 -5.06
CA VAL A 552 -1.63 -27.71 -3.65
C VAL A 552 -0.13 -27.51 -3.44
N GLY A 553 0.72 -28.35 -4.03
CA GLY A 553 2.17 -28.21 -3.97
C GLY A 553 2.66 -26.88 -4.56
N VAL A 554 2.10 -26.44 -5.68
CA VAL A 554 2.39 -25.12 -6.29
C VAL A 554 1.85 -23.98 -5.42
N GLY A 555 0.67 -24.14 -4.81
CA GLY A 555 0.09 -23.19 -3.87
C GLY A 555 0.96 -22.98 -2.62
N VAL A 556 1.37 -24.07 -1.98
CA VAL A 556 2.30 -24.07 -0.83
C VAL A 556 3.65 -23.49 -1.22
N TYR A 557 4.21 -23.90 -2.36
CA TYR A 557 5.47 -23.35 -2.86
C TYR A 557 5.37 -21.84 -3.13
N ARG A 558 4.27 -21.36 -3.73
CA ARG A 558 4.03 -19.93 -3.97
C ARG A 558 3.82 -19.16 -2.67
N TRP A 559 3.07 -19.70 -1.71
CA TRP A 559 2.85 -19.10 -0.40
C TRP A 559 4.17 -19.02 0.39
N GLU A 560 4.94 -20.10 0.43
CA GLU A 560 6.22 -20.15 1.10
C GLU A 560 7.25 -19.23 0.42
N ARG A 561 7.25 -19.15 -0.92
CA ARG A 561 8.06 -18.20 -1.69
C ARG A 561 7.65 -16.75 -1.41
N ARG A 562 6.36 -16.44 -1.30
CA ARG A 562 5.85 -15.12 -0.89
C ARG A 562 6.26 -14.78 0.54
N ARG A 563 6.14 -15.71 1.49
CA ARG A 563 6.62 -15.55 2.89
C ARG A 563 8.12 -15.33 2.98
N ARG A 564 8.92 -16.08 2.21
CA ARG A 564 10.38 -15.93 2.16
C ARG A 564 10.79 -14.61 1.52
N LYS A 565 10.08 -14.13 0.50
CA LYS A 565 10.30 -12.79 -0.09
C LYS A 565 9.93 -11.67 0.89
N ALA A 566 8.77 -11.75 1.53
CA ALA A 566 8.32 -10.77 2.53
C ALA A 566 9.21 -10.68 3.79
N ARG A 567 9.99 -11.74 4.08
CA ARG A 567 10.97 -11.75 5.18
C ARG A 567 12.34 -11.21 4.80
N LYS A 568 12.68 -11.15 3.51
CA LYS A 568 13.95 -10.56 3.07
C LYS A 568 13.83 -9.04 3.23
N ARG A 569 14.71 -8.44 4.02
CA ARG A 569 14.74 -6.98 4.19
C ARG A 569 15.49 -6.28 3.06
N PHE A 570 16.29 -7.02 2.31
CA PHE A 570 17.11 -6.50 1.21
C PHE A 570 16.77 -7.29 -0.06
N GLU A 571 16.14 -6.63 -1.04
CA GLU A 571 15.58 -7.32 -2.23
C GLU A 571 16.60 -7.51 -3.37
N ASP A 572 17.83 -7.07 -3.19
CA ASP A 572 18.68 -6.73 -4.32
C ASP A 572 19.55 -7.88 -4.87
N VAL A 573 19.71 -7.92 -6.20
CA VAL A 573 20.51 -8.93 -6.90
C VAL A 573 21.98 -8.49 -6.92
N VAL A 574 22.68 -8.78 -5.84
CA VAL A 574 24.12 -8.50 -5.72
C VAL A 574 24.92 -9.35 -6.72
N SER A 575 25.68 -8.70 -7.59
CA SER A 575 26.57 -9.38 -8.54
C SER A 575 27.85 -9.84 -7.84
N LEU A 576 27.81 -11.04 -7.27
CA LEU A 576 28.89 -11.58 -6.42
C LEU A 576 30.25 -11.70 -7.11
N SER A 577 30.30 -11.76 -8.45
CA SER A 577 31.55 -11.78 -9.22
C SER A 577 32.20 -10.40 -9.36
N GLU A 578 31.45 -9.33 -9.10
CA GLU A 578 31.88 -7.93 -9.23
C GLU A 578 32.21 -7.31 -7.87
N LEU A 579 32.14 -8.10 -6.80
CA LEU A 579 32.56 -7.70 -5.47
C LEU A 579 34.02 -8.12 -5.22
N PRO A 580 34.79 -7.35 -4.45
CA PRO A 580 36.13 -7.74 -4.04
C PRO A 580 36.12 -9.07 -3.29
N THR A 581 37.13 -9.89 -3.56
CA THR A 581 37.38 -11.14 -2.86
C THR A 581 38.55 -11.00 -1.88
N GLU A 582 38.69 -12.00 -1.01
CA GLU A 582 39.81 -12.07 -0.08
C GLU A 582 41.16 -12.06 -0.82
N GLY A 583 42.08 -11.24 -0.32
CA GLY A 583 43.41 -11.04 -0.85
C GLY A 583 44.34 -10.38 0.17
N PRO A 584 45.64 -10.23 -0.15
CA PRO A 584 46.62 -9.67 0.78
C PRO A 584 46.29 -8.22 1.18
N ASP A 585 45.79 -7.42 0.23
CA ASP A 585 45.45 -6.01 0.40
C ASP A 585 43.91 -5.78 0.53
N SER A 586 43.11 -6.80 0.87
CA SER A 586 41.65 -6.66 1.03
C SER A 586 41.23 -6.51 2.50
N ALA A 587 40.52 -5.45 2.87
CA ALA A 587 39.90 -5.27 4.18
C ALA A 587 38.62 -6.10 4.32
N TRP A 588 38.51 -6.86 5.40
CA TRP A 588 37.28 -7.61 5.72
C TRP A 588 36.28 -6.72 6.48
N LEU A 589 35.16 -6.41 5.84
CA LEU A 589 34.15 -5.49 6.40
C LEU A 589 33.12 -6.20 7.29
N GLY A 590 32.80 -7.46 6.99
CA GLY A 590 31.75 -8.20 7.66
C GLY A 590 31.09 -9.23 6.73
N TYR A 591 29.77 -9.34 6.78
CA TYR A 591 29.01 -10.23 5.91
C TYR A 591 28.05 -9.45 5.01
N LEU A 592 27.88 -9.90 3.76
CA LEU A 592 26.78 -9.42 2.92
C LEU A 592 25.46 -9.72 3.62
N ALA A 593 24.59 -8.71 3.73
CA ALA A 593 23.40 -8.74 4.55
C ALA A 593 22.51 -9.96 4.22
N GLU A 594 21.96 -10.58 5.27
CA GLU A 594 21.13 -11.79 5.16
C GLU A 594 21.80 -13.00 4.48
N THR A 595 23.13 -12.97 4.35
CA THR A 595 23.96 -14.10 3.91
C THR A 595 25.08 -14.38 4.91
N LYS A 596 25.80 -15.49 4.72
CA LYS A 596 27.05 -15.81 5.44
C LYS A 596 28.31 -15.54 4.58
N ARG A 597 28.18 -14.81 3.47
CA ARG A 597 29.31 -14.50 2.58
C ARG A 597 30.06 -13.28 3.10
N ARG A 598 31.38 -13.38 3.25
CA ARG A 598 32.23 -12.27 3.67
C ARG A 598 32.21 -11.16 2.62
N ALA A 599 32.09 -9.91 3.08
CA ALA A 599 32.23 -8.73 2.26
C ALA A 599 33.64 -8.15 2.47
N PHE A 600 34.31 -7.82 1.36
CA PHE A 600 35.65 -7.26 1.36
C PHE A 600 35.68 -5.95 0.58
N MET A 601 36.65 -5.11 0.89
CA MET A 601 37.00 -3.92 0.12
C MET A 601 38.51 -3.89 -0.10
N ASN A 602 38.97 -3.54 -1.30
CA ASN A 602 40.41 -3.39 -1.51
C ASN A 602 40.91 -2.13 -0.80
N LEU A 603 42.03 -2.23 -0.07
CA LEU A 603 42.62 -1.08 0.61
C LEU A 603 43.01 0.03 -0.38
N ASP A 604 43.52 -0.33 -1.55
CA ASP A 604 43.95 0.67 -2.54
C ASP A 604 42.78 1.49 -3.09
N ASP A 605 41.55 0.99 -2.99
CA ASP A 605 40.36 1.73 -3.41
C ASP A 605 40.00 2.84 -2.41
N MET A 606 40.48 2.76 -1.16
CA MET A 606 40.31 3.83 -0.16
C MET A 606 41.12 5.09 -0.48
N LYS A 607 42.06 5.05 -1.44
CA LYS A 607 42.71 6.26 -1.98
C LYS A 607 41.71 7.19 -2.67
N THR A 608 40.59 6.64 -3.13
CA THR A 608 39.45 7.40 -3.67
C THR A 608 38.42 7.75 -2.61
N HIS A 609 38.87 7.78 -1.36
CA HIS A 609 38.16 8.24 -0.17
C HIS A 609 36.94 7.38 0.21
N VAL A 610 36.53 7.51 1.46
CA VAL A 610 35.40 6.80 2.04
C VAL A 610 34.56 7.82 2.81
N MET A 611 33.27 7.86 2.55
CA MET A 611 32.31 8.65 3.32
C MET A 611 31.35 7.73 4.04
N ILE A 612 31.16 7.96 5.34
CA ILE A 612 30.30 7.16 6.21
C ILE A 612 29.30 8.10 6.88
N ALA A 613 28.01 7.83 6.69
CA ALA A 613 26.92 8.64 7.22
C ALA A 613 25.82 7.79 7.87
N GLY A 614 24.91 8.43 8.61
CA GLY A 614 23.81 7.79 9.33
C GLY A 614 23.45 8.52 10.62
N ALA A 615 22.34 8.11 11.25
CA ALA A 615 21.88 8.71 12.51
C ALA A 615 22.85 8.42 13.68
N THR A 616 22.74 9.18 14.76
CA THR A 616 23.47 8.92 16.02
C THR A 616 23.12 7.52 16.55
N GLY A 617 24.13 6.76 16.97
CA GLY A 617 23.95 5.37 17.43
C GLY A 617 23.74 4.31 16.33
N SER A 618 23.73 4.67 15.04
CA SER A 618 23.57 3.71 13.92
C SER A 618 24.78 2.79 13.70
N GLY A 619 25.94 3.11 14.29
CA GLY A 619 27.20 2.36 14.16
C GLY A 619 28.21 2.97 13.18
N LYS A 620 28.10 4.26 12.84
CA LYS A 620 29.04 4.98 11.95
C LYS A 620 30.49 4.86 12.40
N SER A 621 30.80 5.31 13.61
CA SER A 621 32.17 5.32 14.14
C SER A 621 32.70 3.89 14.23
N ILE A 622 31.93 2.93 14.77
CA ILE A 622 32.32 1.50 14.80
C ILE A 622 32.67 0.95 13.41
N THR A 623 31.90 1.34 12.38
CA THR A 623 32.15 0.94 10.99
C THR A 623 33.44 1.56 10.45
N ALA A 624 33.64 2.85 10.67
CA ALA A 624 34.87 3.57 10.31
C ALA A 624 36.10 2.96 10.99
N GLN A 625 36.00 2.72 12.29
CA GLN A 625 37.03 2.11 13.11
C GLN A 625 37.32 0.67 12.62
N GLY A 626 36.29 -0.11 12.30
CA GLY A 626 36.44 -1.46 11.74
C GLY A 626 37.20 -1.50 10.41
N ILE A 627 37.00 -0.49 9.55
CA ILE A 627 37.78 -0.29 8.32
C ILE A 627 39.23 0.05 8.64
N VAL A 628 39.44 0.98 9.58
CA VAL A 628 40.77 1.42 10.04
C VAL A 628 41.58 0.26 10.65
N GLU A 629 40.96 -0.61 11.44
CA GLU A 629 41.62 -1.82 11.96
C GLU A 629 42.20 -2.68 10.84
N GLU A 630 41.43 -2.89 9.77
CA GLU A 630 41.86 -3.73 8.65
C GLU A 630 43.00 -3.07 7.86
N ALA A 631 43.06 -1.74 7.83
CA ALA A 631 44.17 -0.98 7.27
C ALA A 631 45.43 -1.10 8.16
N LEU A 632 45.31 -0.90 9.48
CA LEU A 632 46.40 -1.04 10.45
C LEU A 632 46.98 -2.46 10.45
N LEU A 633 46.14 -3.50 10.40
CA LEU A 633 46.55 -4.90 10.31
C LEU A 633 47.40 -5.21 9.07
N ARG A 634 47.26 -4.40 8.01
CA ARG A 634 48.02 -4.51 6.75
C ARG A 634 49.12 -3.46 6.63
N GLY A 635 49.49 -2.84 7.76
CA GLY A 635 50.60 -1.90 7.85
C GLY A 635 50.34 -0.56 7.17
N ARG A 636 49.08 -0.11 7.10
CA ARG A 636 48.75 1.26 6.66
C ARG A 636 48.77 2.17 7.88
N ASN A 637 49.34 3.36 7.71
CA ASN A 637 49.34 4.39 8.76
C ASN A 637 47.96 5.05 8.84
N VAL A 638 47.55 5.46 10.04
CA VAL A 638 46.26 6.11 10.25
C VAL A 638 46.42 7.35 11.13
N ILE A 639 45.89 8.47 10.67
CA ILE A 639 45.83 9.73 11.39
C ILE A 639 44.35 10.01 11.65
N VAL A 640 43.98 10.28 12.89
CA VAL A 640 42.59 10.50 13.29
C VAL A 640 42.47 11.85 13.96
N PHE A 641 41.48 12.62 13.54
CA PHE A 641 41.06 13.86 14.18
C PHE A 641 39.72 13.61 14.86
N ASP A 642 39.72 13.57 16.19
CA ASP A 642 38.63 13.06 17.00
C ASP A 642 38.17 14.10 18.06
N PRO A 643 37.00 14.72 17.89
CA PRO A 643 36.42 15.63 18.87
C PRO A 643 35.92 14.96 20.16
N THR A 644 35.79 13.63 20.19
CA THR A 644 35.16 12.88 21.29
C THR A 644 36.14 12.07 22.14
N ALA A 645 37.40 11.98 21.68
CA ALA A 645 38.42 11.06 22.17
C ALA A 645 38.02 9.57 22.14
N GLN A 646 36.92 9.18 21.48
CA GLN A 646 36.47 7.80 21.37
C GLN A 646 37.49 6.89 20.67
N TRP A 647 38.27 7.41 19.72
CA TRP A 647 39.26 6.64 18.97
C TRP A 647 40.46 6.22 19.83
N THR A 648 40.66 6.83 21.01
CA THR A 648 41.72 6.44 21.94
C THR A 648 41.59 5.00 22.43
N GLY A 649 40.39 4.41 22.35
CA GLY A 649 40.16 2.99 22.58
C GLY A 649 40.99 2.05 21.70
N PHE A 650 41.49 2.51 20.54
CA PHE A 650 42.41 1.73 19.67
C PHE A 650 43.63 1.19 20.42
N LEU A 651 44.08 1.91 21.44
CA LEU A 651 45.29 1.59 22.20
C LEU A 651 45.07 0.48 23.25
N ARG A 652 43.85 -0.05 23.34
CA ARG A 652 43.47 -1.11 24.28
C ARG A 652 42.74 -2.24 23.57
N LYS A 653 42.93 -3.45 24.07
CA LYS A 653 42.20 -4.63 23.63
C LYS A 653 40.75 -4.55 24.08
N CYS A 654 39.79 -4.91 23.21
CA CYS A 654 38.37 -4.99 23.57
C CYS A 654 38.17 -5.97 24.73
N LYS A 655 37.45 -5.52 25.76
CA LYS A 655 37.04 -6.32 26.93
C LYS A 655 35.55 -6.24 27.20
N GLU A 656 34.82 -5.43 26.43
CA GLU A 656 33.43 -5.10 26.70
C GLU A 656 32.50 -6.25 26.28
N PRO A 657 31.72 -6.84 27.21
CA PRO A 657 30.86 -7.98 26.92
C PRO A 657 29.85 -7.70 25.80
N ASN A 658 29.38 -6.44 25.71
CA ASN A 658 28.43 -6.01 24.68
C ASN A 658 28.98 -6.06 23.25
N MET A 659 30.30 -5.98 23.07
CA MET A 659 30.93 -6.18 21.76
C MET A 659 31.37 -7.62 21.56
N LEU A 660 31.98 -8.23 22.58
CA LEU A 660 32.47 -9.60 22.51
C LEU A 660 31.36 -10.60 22.18
N LYS A 661 30.11 -10.36 22.62
CA LYS A 661 28.95 -11.22 22.27
C LYS A 661 28.70 -11.34 20.76
N TYR A 662 29.16 -10.38 19.95
CA TYR A 662 29.01 -10.43 18.49
C TYR A 662 30.11 -11.23 17.80
N TYR A 663 31.26 -11.48 18.44
CA TYR A 663 32.41 -12.13 17.81
C TYR A 663 32.07 -13.50 17.23
N GLY A 664 31.38 -14.35 18.01
CA GLY A 664 30.96 -15.67 17.56
C GLY A 664 30.07 -15.63 16.31
N LYS A 665 29.25 -14.58 16.14
CA LYS A 665 28.41 -14.42 14.93
C LYS A 665 29.24 -14.15 13.68
N PHE A 666 30.43 -13.57 13.83
CA PHE A 666 31.36 -13.24 12.75
C PHE A 666 32.50 -14.26 12.60
N GLY A 667 32.50 -15.35 13.38
CA GLY A 667 33.60 -16.31 13.38
C GLY A 667 34.89 -15.75 13.97
N MET A 668 34.77 -14.77 14.86
CA MET A 668 35.85 -14.22 15.67
C MET A 668 35.81 -14.84 17.07
N SER A 669 36.94 -14.85 17.76
CA SER A 669 37.08 -15.27 19.16
C SER A 669 37.72 -14.17 20.01
N GLU A 670 37.62 -14.25 21.33
CA GLU A 670 38.21 -13.25 22.23
C GLU A 670 39.74 -13.12 22.08
N SER A 671 40.40 -14.12 21.50
CA SER A 671 41.81 -14.03 21.09
C SER A 671 42.07 -13.01 19.99
N ASP A 672 41.08 -12.72 19.14
CA ASP A 672 41.18 -11.73 18.06
C ASP A 672 41.15 -10.29 18.57
N ALA A 673 40.57 -10.07 19.75
CA ALA A 673 40.57 -8.76 20.39
C ALA A 673 42.02 -8.34 20.68
N ARG A 674 42.37 -7.10 20.34
CA ARG A 674 43.73 -6.54 20.45
C ARG A 674 43.70 -5.01 20.45
N GLY A 675 44.72 -4.42 21.07
CA GLY A 675 45.05 -3.01 20.84
C GLY A 675 45.95 -2.84 19.61
N PHE A 676 46.10 -1.59 19.19
CA PHE A 676 46.96 -1.16 18.10
C PHE A 676 47.98 -0.14 18.65
N PRO A 677 49.24 -0.20 18.20
CA PRO A 677 50.25 0.77 18.62
C PRO A 677 49.89 2.15 18.09
N GLY A 678 49.97 3.16 18.96
CA GLY A 678 49.61 4.51 18.54
C GLY A 678 49.88 5.59 19.55
N ARG A 679 49.69 6.83 19.12
CA ARG A 679 49.97 8.04 19.89
C ARG A 679 48.70 8.84 20.09
N VAL A 680 48.61 9.55 21.20
CA VAL A 680 47.52 10.50 21.47
C VAL A 680 48.13 11.88 21.63
N LYS A 681 47.60 12.86 20.91
CA LYS A 681 48.04 14.25 20.96
C LYS A 681 46.85 15.16 21.23
N LEU A 682 46.95 16.00 22.27
CA LEU A 682 45.93 16.99 22.60
C LEU A 682 46.18 18.29 21.84
N ILE A 683 45.18 18.76 21.09
CA ILE A 683 45.21 20.07 20.44
C ILE A 683 44.37 21.05 21.26
N ARG A 684 44.99 22.16 21.66
CA ARG A 684 44.31 23.24 22.40
C ARG A 684 44.08 24.50 21.56
N ASP A 685 44.90 24.72 20.53
CA ASP A 685 44.76 25.82 19.58
C ASP A 685 44.59 25.24 18.17
N PRO A 686 43.52 25.59 17.42
CA PRO A 686 43.27 25.06 16.09
C PRO A 686 44.36 25.43 15.06
N ARG A 687 45.16 26.46 15.35
CA ARG A 687 46.28 26.91 14.51
C ARG A 687 47.60 26.23 14.86
N GLU A 688 47.62 25.32 15.85
CA GLU A 688 48.82 24.55 16.17
C GLU A 688 49.33 23.81 14.92
N ARG A 689 50.58 24.07 14.52
CA ARG A 689 51.15 23.48 13.31
C ARG A 689 51.44 22.01 13.54
N ILE A 690 50.85 21.17 12.71
CA ILE A 690 51.08 19.72 12.71
C ILE A 690 52.14 19.36 11.68
N ASP A 691 53.19 18.67 12.12
CA ASP A 691 54.23 18.16 11.21
C ASP A 691 53.71 16.93 10.43
N MET A 692 52.96 17.19 9.36
CA MET A 692 52.44 16.13 8.48
C MET A 692 53.58 15.37 7.77
N LYS A 693 54.77 15.95 7.62
CA LYS A 693 55.91 15.24 7.02
C LYS A 693 56.40 14.11 7.92
N ALA A 694 56.48 14.33 9.23
CA ALA A 694 56.79 13.29 10.20
C ALA A 694 55.68 12.22 10.24
N LEU A 695 54.42 12.65 10.24
CA LEU A 695 53.28 11.73 10.31
C LEU A 695 53.11 10.88 9.05
N LEU A 696 53.50 11.36 7.87
CA LEU A 696 53.41 10.62 6.61
C LEU A 696 54.66 9.76 6.31
N SER A 697 55.60 9.68 7.25
CA SER A 697 56.84 8.92 7.09
C SER A 697 56.62 7.40 7.20
N GLU A 698 57.60 6.61 6.72
CA GLU A 698 57.58 5.14 6.83
C GLU A 698 57.72 4.65 8.28
N GLU A 699 58.19 5.48 9.22
CA GLU A 699 58.31 5.13 10.65
C GLU A 699 56.94 4.96 11.31
N MET A 700 55.92 5.64 10.76
CA MET A 700 54.53 5.57 11.23
C MET A 700 53.73 4.40 10.63
N LYS A 701 54.39 3.53 9.86
CA LYS A 701 53.74 2.43 9.16
C LYS A 701 53.05 1.47 10.15
N GLY A 702 51.75 1.27 9.96
CA GLY A 702 50.93 0.37 10.79
C GLY A 702 50.64 0.90 12.20
N LYS A 703 50.90 2.19 12.44
CA LYS A 703 50.57 2.88 13.70
C LYS A 703 49.39 3.83 13.50
N ILE A 704 48.71 4.15 14.59
CA ILE A 704 47.63 5.14 14.63
C ILE A 704 48.08 6.38 15.40
N THR A 705 47.82 7.58 14.87
CA THR A 705 48.00 8.84 15.61
C THR A 705 46.65 9.50 15.79
N ILE A 706 46.27 9.77 17.03
CA ILE A 706 44.96 10.26 17.41
C ILE A 706 45.13 11.68 17.96
N PHE A 707 44.62 12.65 17.23
CA PHE A 707 44.52 14.03 17.66
C PHE A 707 43.18 14.22 18.35
N VAL A 708 43.24 14.43 19.67
CA VAL A 708 42.09 14.74 20.49
C VAL A 708 41.82 16.23 20.40
N LEU A 709 40.62 16.58 19.96
CA LEU A 709 40.17 17.96 19.74
C LEU A 709 39.18 18.41 20.83
N GLU A 710 39.21 17.73 21.98
CA GLU A 710 38.38 18.04 23.14
C GLU A 710 38.70 19.45 23.63
N GLY A 711 37.71 20.34 23.60
CA GLY A 711 37.86 21.76 23.98
C GLY A 711 37.86 22.75 22.82
N LEU A 712 37.92 22.29 21.56
CA LEU A 712 37.74 23.16 20.39
C LEU A 712 36.25 23.36 20.07
N GLY A 713 35.84 24.61 19.83
CA GLY A 713 34.49 24.94 19.38
C GLY A 713 34.25 24.61 17.90
N PRO A 714 33.00 24.68 17.39
CA PRO A 714 32.71 24.41 15.97
C PRO A 714 33.49 25.29 14.98
N GLY A 715 33.66 26.59 15.26
CA GLY A 715 34.47 27.49 14.44
C GLY A 715 35.97 27.17 14.47
N ASP A 716 36.49 26.70 15.61
CA ASP A 716 37.88 26.26 15.75
C ASP A 716 38.15 25.00 14.92
N MET A 717 37.17 24.10 14.83
CA MET A 717 37.26 22.89 14.00
C MET A 717 37.46 23.25 12.52
N ASP A 718 36.81 24.30 12.03
CA ASP A 718 36.95 24.78 10.66
C ASP A 718 38.37 25.29 10.36
N THR A 719 38.91 26.07 11.29
CA THR A 719 40.30 26.54 11.25
C THR A 719 41.28 25.37 11.30
N PHE A 720 41.03 24.41 12.19
CA PHE A 720 41.88 23.24 12.37
C PHE A 720 41.92 22.35 11.14
N VAL A 721 40.77 22.03 10.54
CA VAL A 721 40.70 21.22 9.31
C VAL A 721 41.42 21.93 8.17
N THR A 722 41.24 23.25 8.03
CA THR A 722 41.95 24.06 7.05
C THR A 722 43.47 23.97 7.23
N ASN A 723 43.95 24.13 8.46
CA ASN A 723 45.35 24.01 8.83
C ASN A 723 45.91 22.61 8.50
N THR A 724 45.24 21.54 8.93
CA THR A 724 45.72 20.16 8.73
C THR A 724 45.83 19.75 7.27
N ILE A 725 44.84 20.10 6.44
CA ILE A 725 44.88 19.84 5.00
C ILE A 725 46.02 20.64 4.35
N GLN A 726 46.17 21.91 4.71
CA GLN A 726 47.23 22.75 4.17
C GLN A 726 48.63 22.22 4.54
N GLU A 727 48.82 21.69 5.74
CA GLU A 727 50.09 21.08 6.16
C GLU A 727 50.38 19.77 5.39
N VAL A 728 49.35 19.01 4.96
CA VAL A 728 49.57 17.89 4.01
C VAL A 728 50.16 18.42 2.70
N PHE A 729 49.57 19.46 2.09
CA PHE A 729 50.09 20.06 0.86
C PHE A 729 51.52 20.58 1.03
N ARG A 730 51.80 21.21 2.18
CA ARG A 730 53.14 21.74 2.52
C ARG A 730 54.18 20.63 2.67
N SER A 731 53.77 19.46 3.18
CA SER A 731 54.68 18.32 3.35
C SER A 731 55.19 17.73 2.02
N GLN A 732 54.53 18.06 0.90
CA GLN A 732 54.82 17.55 -0.45
C GLN A 732 55.02 16.02 -0.47
N PRO A 733 53.96 15.23 -0.19
CA PRO A 733 54.09 13.78 -0.09
C PRO A 733 54.56 13.15 -1.41
N LYS A 734 55.30 12.05 -1.32
CA LYS A 734 55.74 11.29 -2.50
C LYS A 734 54.54 10.56 -3.14
N GLU A 735 54.48 10.57 -4.46
CA GLU A 735 53.47 9.80 -5.19
C GLU A 735 53.52 8.30 -4.87
N SER A 736 52.33 7.68 -4.89
CA SER A 736 52.17 6.27 -4.55
C SER A 736 50.96 5.67 -5.25
N GLU A 737 51.18 4.57 -5.95
CA GLU A 737 50.09 3.76 -6.51
C GLU A 737 49.34 2.97 -5.43
N LYS A 738 49.95 2.73 -4.26
CA LYS A 738 49.32 2.01 -3.14
C LYS A 738 48.86 2.96 -2.04
N LEU A 739 47.81 2.59 -1.32
CA LEU A 739 47.41 3.30 -0.09
C LEU A 739 48.54 3.21 0.93
N ARG A 740 48.97 4.36 1.47
CA ARG A 740 49.98 4.44 2.55
C ARG A 740 49.36 4.91 3.86
N THR A 741 48.52 5.94 3.78
CA THR A 741 47.94 6.60 4.96
C THR A 741 46.45 6.82 4.79
N LEU A 742 45.69 6.58 5.85
CA LEU A 742 44.31 7.07 5.99
C LEU A 742 44.29 8.26 6.94
N ILE A 743 43.60 9.32 6.55
CA ILE A 743 43.28 10.44 7.43
C ILE A 743 41.79 10.40 7.71
N VAL A 744 41.42 10.33 8.98
CA VAL A 744 40.04 10.22 9.45
C VAL A 744 39.62 11.54 10.08
N TYR A 745 38.50 12.09 9.60
CA TYR A 745 37.81 13.19 10.26
C TYR A 745 36.48 12.66 10.80
N ASP A 746 36.39 12.53 12.13
CA ASP A 746 35.14 12.15 12.79
C ASP A 746 34.27 13.38 13.06
N GLU A 747 32.95 13.21 13.07
CA GLU A 747 31.98 14.29 13.32
C GLU A 747 32.15 15.52 12.39
N LEU A 748 32.45 15.28 11.10
CA LEU A 748 32.78 16.31 10.11
C LEU A 748 31.66 17.35 9.88
N HIS A 749 30.41 17.02 10.20
CA HIS A 749 29.28 17.96 10.12
C HIS A 749 29.46 19.21 10.98
N ARG A 750 30.32 19.18 12.02
CA ARG A 750 30.64 20.35 12.85
C ARG A 750 31.24 21.52 12.06
N LEU A 751 31.76 21.28 10.85
CA LEU A 751 32.30 22.30 9.96
C LEU A 751 31.23 23.13 9.25
N LEU A 752 29.99 22.65 9.20
CA LEU A 752 28.95 23.28 8.41
C LEU A 752 28.42 24.54 9.11
N PRO A 753 28.01 25.57 8.34
CA PRO A 753 27.46 26.82 8.90
C PRO A 753 26.34 26.65 9.91
N ARG A 754 25.41 25.72 9.63
CA ARG A 754 24.28 25.43 10.52
C ARG A 754 24.68 24.86 11.90
N PHE A 755 25.91 24.38 12.05
CA PHE A 755 26.45 23.88 13.31
C PHE A 755 27.50 24.83 13.94
N GLY A 756 27.64 26.05 13.41
CA GLY A 756 28.54 27.09 13.91
C GLY A 756 29.93 27.12 13.28
N GLY A 757 30.16 26.38 12.20
CA GLY A 757 31.38 26.52 11.37
C GLY A 757 31.26 27.66 10.35
N GLU A 758 32.37 28.03 9.69
CA GLU A 758 32.34 29.01 8.59
C GLU A 758 32.27 28.34 7.21
N GLY A 759 32.33 27.00 7.14
CA GLY A 759 32.31 26.23 5.91
C GLY A 759 33.63 26.25 5.11
N LYS A 760 34.69 26.91 5.61
CA LYS A 760 35.97 27.06 4.89
C LYS A 760 36.76 25.75 4.84
N GLY A 761 36.68 24.97 5.91
CA GLY A 761 37.27 23.64 6.00
C GLY A 761 36.67 22.67 4.98
N VAL A 762 35.40 22.83 4.60
CA VAL A 762 34.75 22.00 3.56
C VAL A 762 35.43 22.18 2.20
N ILE A 763 35.78 23.42 1.84
CA ILE A 763 36.50 23.74 0.59
C ILE A 763 37.91 23.11 0.61
N GLN A 764 38.59 23.10 1.75
CA GLN A 764 39.89 22.43 1.88
C GLN A 764 39.76 20.92 1.80
N ILE A 765 38.74 20.32 2.41
CA ILE A 765 38.46 18.89 2.26
C ILE A 765 38.23 18.53 0.79
N GLU A 766 37.45 19.32 0.06
CA GLU A 766 37.24 19.16 -1.38
C GLU A 766 38.56 19.15 -2.16
N ARG A 767 39.42 20.14 -1.87
CA ARG A 767 40.77 20.23 -2.45
C ARG A 767 41.61 18.99 -2.13
N GLY A 768 41.56 18.52 -0.89
CA GLY A 768 42.23 17.30 -0.44
C GLY A 768 41.74 16.05 -1.18
N ILE A 769 40.43 15.88 -1.35
CA ILE A 769 39.81 14.77 -2.07
C ILE A 769 40.29 14.69 -3.54
N ARG A 770 40.49 15.83 -4.20
CA ARG A 770 40.97 15.87 -5.58
C ARG A 770 42.43 15.41 -5.71
N GLU A 771 43.26 15.77 -4.74
CA GLU A 771 44.73 15.69 -4.83
C GLU A 771 45.38 14.57 -4.00
N PHE A 772 44.79 14.11 -2.90
CA PHE A 772 45.47 13.18 -1.98
C PHE A 772 45.62 11.76 -2.56
N ARG A 773 44.73 11.38 -3.49
CA ARG A 773 44.73 10.07 -4.14
C ARG A 773 46.04 9.73 -4.88
N LYS A 774 46.74 10.71 -5.47
CA LYS A 774 48.03 10.51 -6.17
C LYS A 774 49.18 10.22 -5.21
N TRP A 775 49.05 10.63 -3.95
CA TRP A 775 50.03 10.41 -2.90
C TRP A 775 49.78 9.12 -2.10
N GLY A 776 48.75 8.35 -2.47
CA GLY A 776 48.33 7.18 -1.69
C GLY A 776 47.74 7.55 -0.34
N ILE A 777 47.16 8.76 -0.21
CA ILE A 777 46.47 9.21 0.99
C ILE A 777 44.96 9.09 0.75
N GLY A 778 44.29 8.31 1.58
CA GLY A 778 42.83 8.18 1.59
C GLY A 778 42.23 9.02 2.71
N LEU A 779 41.04 9.57 2.47
CA LEU A 779 40.26 10.28 3.50
C LEU A 779 39.10 9.39 3.94
N VAL A 780 38.85 9.31 5.23
CA VAL A 780 37.65 8.70 5.81
C VAL A 780 36.86 9.80 6.50
N LEU A 781 35.75 10.18 5.89
CA LEU A 781 34.91 11.27 6.37
C LEU A 781 33.68 10.66 7.06
N VAL A 782 33.52 10.93 8.35
CA VAL A 782 32.38 10.45 9.12
C VAL A 782 31.47 11.63 9.46
N SER A 783 30.21 11.54 9.07
CA SER A 783 29.22 12.60 9.25
C SER A 783 27.84 12.02 9.59
N GLN A 784 26.86 12.86 9.90
CA GLN A 784 25.49 12.39 10.14
C GLN A 784 24.72 12.20 8.84
N VAL A 785 24.81 13.18 7.94
CA VAL A 785 24.05 13.24 6.70
C VAL A 785 25.01 13.41 5.52
N VAL A 786 24.83 12.64 4.44
CA VAL A 786 25.68 12.79 3.24
C VAL A 786 25.32 14.04 2.45
N SER A 787 24.04 14.47 2.43
CA SER A 787 23.57 15.64 1.68
C SER A 787 24.17 16.95 2.15
N ASP A 788 24.70 16.97 3.37
CA ASP A 788 25.44 18.09 3.94
C ASP A 788 26.67 18.49 3.12
N PHE A 789 27.20 17.56 2.33
CA PHE A 789 28.34 17.81 1.47
C PHE A 789 27.89 18.10 0.04
N GLU A 790 28.56 19.08 -0.57
CA GLU A 790 28.32 19.50 -1.95
C GLU A 790 28.46 18.34 -2.94
N LYS A 791 27.86 18.47 -4.13
CA LYS A 791 27.82 17.39 -5.13
C LYS A 791 29.23 17.00 -5.59
N GLU A 792 30.15 17.94 -5.61
CA GLU A 792 31.55 17.85 -6.05
C GLU A 792 32.37 16.96 -5.11
N ILE A 793 32.19 17.15 -3.80
CA ILE A 793 32.79 16.29 -2.76
C ILE A 793 32.28 14.86 -2.93
N ARG A 794 30.95 14.69 -3.03
CA ARG A 794 30.32 13.37 -3.14
C ARG A 794 30.69 12.64 -4.42
N ALA A 795 30.86 13.35 -5.53
CA ALA A 795 31.21 12.78 -6.83
C ALA A 795 32.64 12.22 -6.87
N ASN A 796 33.57 12.83 -6.12
CA ASN A 796 34.97 12.38 -6.07
C ASN A 796 35.23 11.29 -5.03
N ILE A 797 34.29 11.06 -4.10
CA ILE A 797 34.34 9.96 -3.14
C ILE A 797 33.69 8.72 -3.75
N ARG A 798 34.50 7.70 -4.07
CA ARG A 798 33.96 6.48 -4.69
C ARG A 798 33.18 5.61 -3.73
N THR A 799 33.63 5.50 -2.47
CA THR A 799 32.99 4.62 -1.49
C THR A 799 32.10 5.42 -0.56
N GLN A 800 30.80 5.15 -0.60
CA GLN A 800 29.81 5.77 0.29
C GLN A 800 29.13 4.67 1.10
N ILE A 801 29.11 4.83 2.43
CA ILE A 801 28.46 3.90 3.35
C ILE A 801 27.38 4.66 4.10
N GLN A 802 26.13 4.33 3.80
CA GLN A 802 24.97 4.86 4.49
C GLN A 802 24.52 3.86 5.55
N MET A 803 24.73 4.21 6.82
CA MET A 803 24.17 3.51 7.96
C MET A 803 22.70 3.92 8.13
N TRP A 804 22.00 3.18 9.00
CA TRP A 804 20.62 3.47 9.38
C TRP A 804 20.41 4.97 9.72
N THR A 805 19.33 5.55 9.17
CA THR A 805 18.95 6.96 9.37
C THR A 805 17.43 7.13 9.30
N ARG A 806 16.95 8.21 9.92
CA ARG A 806 15.55 8.66 9.87
C ARG A 806 15.38 10.04 9.24
N GLU A 807 16.48 10.70 8.87
CA GLU A 807 16.47 12.03 8.29
C GLU A 807 15.73 12.04 6.96
N GLU A 808 14.70 12.87 6.82
CA GLU A 808 13.81 12.88 5.65
C GLU A 808 14.54 13.26 4.37
N GLU A 809 15.37 14.29 4.41
CA GLU A 809 16.20 14.73 3.26
C GLU A 809 17.11 13.60 2.75
N GLU A 810 17.66 12.82 3.68
CA GLU A 810 18.52 11.69 3.38
C GLU A 810 17.72 10.53 2.75
N LEU A 811 16.58 10.19 3.35
CA LEU A 811 15.68 9.16 2.81
C LEU A 811 15.11 9.54 1.44
N ALA A 812 14.79 10.82 1.23
CA ALA A 812 14.35 11.37 -0.05
C ALA A 812 15.46 11.20 -1.10
N ARG A 813 16.69 11.58 -0.78
CA ARG A 813 17.84 11.40 -1.69
C ARG A 813 18.10 9.94 -2.02
N ILE A 814 17.99 9.03 -1.05
CA ILE A 814 18.13 7.59 -1.30
C ILE A 814 17.00 7.10 -2.23
N THR A 815 15.78 7.57 -2.01
CA THR A 815 14.61 7.22 -2.84
C THR A 815 14.78 7.70 -4.27
N GLU A 816 15.19 8.96 -4.47
CA GLU A 816 15.42 9.58 -5.77
C GLU A 816 16.59 8.90 -6.52
N LYS A 817 17.71 8.66 -5.84
CA LYS A 817 18.93 8.15 -6.49
C LYS A 817 18.94 6.64 -6.70
N PHE A 818 18.39 5.88 -5.76
CA PHE A 818 18.52 4.42 -5.75
C PHE A 818 17.19 3.69 -5.83
N GLY A 819 16.07 4.31 -5.45
CA GLY A 819 14.75 3.68 -5.45
C GLY A 819 14.15 3.52 -4.04
N ARG A 820 12.81 3.40 -3.98
CA ARG A 820 12.04 3.35 -2.72
C ARG A 820 12.35 2.11 -1.88
N GLU A 821 12.70 1.00 -2.52
CA GLU A 821 13.11 -0.26 -1.87
C GLU A 821 14.37 -0.09 -1.02
N HIS A 822 15.30 0.76 -1.46
CA HIS A 822 16.55 1.02 -0.74
C HIS A 822 16.32 1.90 0.49
N MET A 823 15.45 2.89 0.36
CA MET A 823 14.99 3.72 1.48
C MET A 823 14.33 2.85 2.55
N GLN A 824 13.42 1.96 2.18
CA GLN A 824 12.76 1.06 3.12
C GLN A 824 13.76 0.13 3.82
N SER A 825 14.74 -0.38 3.06
CA SER A 825 15.80 -1.24 3.58
C SER A 825 16.68 -0.52 4.60
N ILE A 826 17.07 0.73 4.31
CA ILE A 826 17.86 1.57 5.23
C ILE A 826 17.06 1.95 6.47
N SER A 827 15.81 2.39 6.32
CA SER A 827 14.96 2.80 7.45
C SER A 827 14.68 1.65 8.43
N LYS A 828 14.63 0.40 7.93
CA LYS A 828 14.42 -0.83 8.73
C LYS A 828 15.72 -1.54 9.12
N ALA A 829 16.89 -1.02 8.74
CA ALA A 829 18.18 -1.65 9.02
C ALA A 829 18.48 -1.62 10.54
N PRO A 830 18.91 -2.73 11.16
CA PRO A 830 19.36 -2.70 12.54
C PRO A 830 20.75 -2.07 12.66
N VAL A 831 21.14 -1.70 13.88
CA VAL A 831 22.46 -1.12 14.17
C VAL A 831 23.58 -2.02 13.66
N GLY A 832 24.60 -1.42 13.04
CA GLY A 832 25.72 -2.14 12.42
C GLY A 832 25.46 -2.65 11.00
N PHE A 833 24.27 -2.40 10.44
CA PHE A 833 24.00 -2.61 9.02
C PHE A 833 24.11 -1.30 8.26
N GLY A 834 24.72 -1.34 7.08
CA GLY A 834 24.80 -0.19 6.19
C GLY A 834 24.70 -0.58 4.72
N MET A 835 24.18 0.34 3.93
CA MET A 835 24.20 0.31 2.47
C MET A 835 25.54 0.86 1.99
N MET A 836 26.30 0.05 1.28
CA MET A 836 27.54 0.45 0.64
C MET A 836 27.29 0.68 -0.84
N VAL A 837 27.79 1.80 -1.34
CA VAL A 837 27.81 2.16 -2.76
C VAL A 837 29.26 2.41 -3.13
N ASN A 838 29.73 1.75 -4.19
CA ASN A 838 31.03 2.02 -4.77
C ASN A 838 30.93 1.94 -6.29
N SER A 839 31.44 2.94 -7.01
CA SER A 839 31.31 3.02 -8.47
C SER A 839 31.92 1.83 -9.22
N ASP A 840 32.96 1.21 -8.66
CA ASP A 840 33.67 0.09 -9.28
C ASP A 840 33.09 -1.27 -8.87
N TYR A 841 32.28 -1.31 -7.80
CA TYR A 841 31.71 -2.55 -7.26
C TYR A 841 30.23 -2.66 -7.61
N ASN A 842 29.76 -3.87 -7.92
CA ASN A 842 28.34 -4.13 -8.19
C ASN A 842 27.72 -3.16 -9.22
N ARG A 843 28.52 -2.69 -10.20
CA ARG A 843 28.17 -1.67 -11.21
C ARG A 843 27.65 -0.35 -10.62
N GLY A 844 28.16 0.08 -9.47
CA GLY A 844 27.69 1.28 -8.80
C GLY A 844 26.33 1.12 -8.10
N LYS A 845 25.73 -0.08 -8.13
CA LYS A 845 24.47 -0.34 -7.43
C LYS A 845 24.71 -0.56 -5.94
N PRO A 846 23.86 -0.01 -5.07
CA PRO A 846 23.94 -0.23 -3.63
C PRO A 846 23.90 -1.72 -3.29
N TYR A 847 24.58 -2.09 -2.22
CA TYR A 847 24.44 -3.41 -1.61
C TYR A 847 24.66 -3.30 -0.10
N TYR A 848 24.17 -4.29 0.65
CA TYR A 848 24.07 -4.19 2.11
C TYR A 848 25.10 -5.06 2.80
N ILE A 849 25.73 -4.50 3.83
CA ILE A 849 26.73 -5.18 4.66
C ILE A 849 26.26 -5.12 6.12
N ASN A 850 26.36 -6.26 6.79
CA ASN A 850 26.37 -6.36 8.24
C ASN A 850 27.83 -6.27 8.70
N PHE A 851 28.22 -5.13 9.26
CA PHE A 851 29.60 -4.85 9.62
C PHE A 851 30.05 -5.66 10.83
N LYS A 852 31.30 -6.13 10.79
CA LYS A 852 31.89 -6.94 11.86
C LYS A 852 32.11 -6.09 13.13
N PRO A 853 32.13 -6.72 14.32
CA PRO A 853 32.59 -6.03 15.53
C PRO A 853 34.07 -5.66 15.45
N ILE A 854 34.48 -4.67 16.25
CA ILE A 854 35.86 -4.20 16.39
C ILE A 854 36.64 -5.04 17.42
N ARG A 855 37.96 -5.06 17.28
CA ARG A 855 38.97 -5.77 18.09
C ARG A 855 39.53 -4.93 19.24
N HIS A 856 39.54 -3.62 19.08
CA HIS A 856 39.96 -2.67 20.11
C HIS A 856 38.80 -2.27 21.04
N GLN A 857 39.12 -1.57 22.12
CA GLN A 857 38.17 -1.06 23.11
C GLN A 857 37.23 -0.01 22.48
N VAL A 858 35.96 -0.04 22.82
CA VAL A 858 34.94 0.83 22.21
C VAL A 858 34.89 2.19 22.88
N SER A 859 35.06 2.19 24.20
CA SER A 859 35.06 3.42 25.00
C SER A 859 36.38 4.16 24.84
N ARG A 860 36.30 5.49 24.99
CA ARG A 860 37.49 6.32 25.20
C ARG A 860 38.29 5.82 26.42
N LEU A 861 39.59 6.08 26.41
CA LEU A 861 40.45 5.84 27.58
C LEU A 861 39.99 6.69 28.76
N THR A 862 40.35 6.26 29.98
CA THR A 862 39.98 7.04 31.16
C THR A 862 40.72 8.39 31.16
N PRO A 863 40.17 9.44 31.79
CA PRO A 863 40.85 10.73 31.88
C PRO A 863 42.26 10.62 32.45
N GLU A 864 42.47 9.75 33.44
CA GLU A 864 43.79 9.51 34.05
C GLU A 864 44.77 8.88 33.07
N GLU A 865 44.33 7.92 32.25
CA GLU A 865 45.16 7.33 31.20
C GLU A 865 45.49 8.36 30.11
N LEU A 866 44.54 9.20 29.72
CA LEU A 866 44.74 10.25 28.71
C LEU A 866 45.76 11.27 29.19
N GLU A 867 45.69 11.71 30.44
CA GLU A 867 46.66 12.65 31.00
C GLU A 867 48.08 12.07 30.96
N ARG A 868 48.26 10.79 31.31
CA ARG A 868 49.57 10.11 31.19
C ARG A 868 50.08 10.06 29.74
N TYR A 869 49.18 9.92 28.75
CA TYR A 869 49.58 10.04 27.35
C TYR A 869 50.01 11.45 26.98
N TYR A 870 49.28 12.47 27.44
CA TYR A 870 49.60 13.87 27.15
C TYR A 870 50.92 14.29 27.78
N GLU A 871 51.12 13.99 29.06
CA GLU A 871 52.37 14.25 29.77
C GLU A 871 53.55 13.50 29.12
N GLY A 872 53.35 12.22 28.78
CA GLY A 872 54.36 11.40 28.11
C GLY A 872 54.76 11.95 26.74
N ASP A 873 53.79 12.31 25.88
CA ASP A 873 54.05 12.90 24.55
C ASP A 873 54.74 14.25 24.69
N GLU A 874 54.31 15.12 25.61
CA GLU A 874 54.92 16.43 25.82
C GLU A 874 56.39 16.31 26.25
N ARG A 875 56.68 15.42 27.20
CA ARG A 875 58.06 15.15 27.65
C ARG A 875 58.93 14.59 26.53
N ILE A 876 58.44 13.58 25.80
CA ILE A 876 59.16 12.98 24.67
C ILE A 876 59.48 14.02 23.61
N GLU A 877 58.50 14.85 23.26
CA GLU A 877 58.66 15.87 22.23
C GLU A 877 59.60 17.01 22.65
N ASP A 878 59.60 17.41 23.93
CA ASP A 878 60.56 18.38 24.46
C ASP A 878 61.99 17.82 24.45
N VAL A 879 62.16 16.55 24.83
CA VAL A 879 63.45 15.85 24.72
C VAL A 879 63.88 15.74 23.25
N LYS A 880 62.97 15.37 22.34
CA LYS A 880 63.22 15.29 20.90
C LYS A 880 63.69 16.64 20.33
N PHE A 881 63.05 17.73 20.75
CA PHE A 881 63.43 19.09 20.38
C PHE A 881 64.84 19.45 20.88
N LYS A 882 65.15 19.16 22.15
CA LYS A 882 66.47 19.39 22.75
C LYS A 882 67.56 18.59 22.06
N LEU A 883 67.32 17.32 21.76
CA LEU A 883 68.28 16.47 21.04
C LEU A 883 68.55 17.00 19.62
N LYS A 884 67.52 17.47 18.91
CA LYS A 884 67.70 18.12 17.60
C LYS A 884 68.57 19.37 17.69
N LYS A 885 68.37 20.20 18.72
CA LYS A 885 69.20 21.41 18.95
C LYS A 885 70.65 21.09 19.31
N LEU A 886 70.88 19.99 20.04
CA LEU A 886 72.21 19.48 20.35
C LEU A 886 72.92 18.95 19.10
N GLU A 887 72.21 18.23 18.24
CA GLU A 887 72.71 17.72 16.97
C GLU A 887 73.08 18.87 16.01
N GLU A 888 72.26 19.94 15.95
CA GLU A 888 72.58 21.17 15.21
C GLU A 888 73.88 21.85 15.73
N LYS A 889 74.25 21.63 16.99
CA LYS A 889 75.52 22.08 17.59
C LYS A 889 76.67 21.07 17.43
N GLY A 890 76.47 19.99 16.69
CA GLY A 890 77.48 18.96 16.43
C GLY A 890 77.73 18.00 17.59
N VAL A 891 76.81 17.90 18.54
CA VAL A 891 76.89 16.93 19.65
C VAL A 891 76.39 15.57 19.16
N ASP A 892 77.15 14.51 19.45
CA ASP A 892 76.66 13.14 19.21
C ASP A 892 75.57 12.78 20.21
N VAL A 893 74.37 12.53 19.69
CA VAL A 893 73.17 12.21 20.45
C VAL A 893 72.64 10.81 20.13
N PHE A 894 73.40 9.97 19.44
CA PHE A 894 72.94 8.67 18.95
C PHE A 894 72.38 7.77 20.05
N ASP A 895 73.14 7.56 21.13
CA ASP A 895 72.70 6.73 22.27
C ASP A 895 71.44 7.27 22.94
N MET A 896 71.36 8.60 23.08
CA MET A 896 70.19 9.28 23.66
C MET A 896 68.95 9.17 22.76
N LYS A 897 69.13 9.15 21.44
CA LYS A 897 68.04 8.91 20.48
C LYS A 897 67.50 7.49 20.58
N ILE A 898 68.36 6.47 20.72
CA ILE A 898 67.90 5.08 20.88
C ILE A 898 67.03 4.94 22.14
N GLU A 899 67.46 5.54 23.25
CA GLU A 899 66.70 5.50 24.50
C GLU A 899 65.37 6.28 24.39
N LEU A 900 65.37 7.43 23.69
CA LEU A 900 64.15 8.16 23.38
C LEU A 900 63.19 7.34 22.50
N ASP A 901 63.70 6.64 21.49
CA ASP A 901 62.90 5.78 20.61
C ASP A 901 62.29 4.62 21.38
N LEU A 902 62.99 4.09 22.40
CA LEU A 902 62.46 3.09 23.31
C LEU A 902 61.33 3.66 24.19
N ALA A 903 61.50 4.87 24.73
CA ALA A 903 60.45 5.57 25.47
C ALA A 903 59.21 5.81 24.59
N GLU A 904 59.42 6.29 23.37
CA GLU A 904 58.37 6.55 22.38
C GLU A 904 57.61 5.27 22.03
N LYS A 905 58.32 4.16 21.80
CA LYS A 905 57.72 2.85 21.58
C LYS A 905 56.92 2.35 22.79
N LYS A 906 57.39 2.60 24.01
CA LYS A 906 56.67 2.20 25.24
C LYS A 906 55.43 3.03 25.48
N LEU A 907 55.46 4.31 25.11
CA LEU A 907 54.28 5.15 25.12
C LEU A 907 53.25 4.61 24.11
N GLU A 908 53.69 4.24 22.90
CA GLU A 908 52.83 3.63 21.89
C GLU A 908 52.16 2.31 22.32
N GLU A 909 52.81 1.56 23.20
CA GLU A 909 52.30 0.32 23.81
C GLU A 909 51.43 0.59 25.06
N GLY A 910 51.33 1.83 25.53
CA GLY A 910 50.63 2.23 26.76
C GLY A 910 51.33 1.77 28.05
N SER A 911 52.64 1.49 28.00
CA SER A 911 53.45 1.03 29.13
C SER A 911 54.06 2.22 29.88
N PHE A 912 53.22 3.04 30.50
CA PHE A 912 53.61 4.34 31.05
C PHE A 912 54.74 4.26 32.09
N ASP A 913 54.75 3.27 32.98
CA ASP A 913 55.80 3.16 34.01
C ASP A 913 57.19 2.93 33.40
N MET A 914 57.24 2.27 32.23
CA MET A 914 58.48 2.12 31.47
C MET A 914 58.86 3.42 30.76
N VAL A 915 57.88 4.20 30.29
CA VAL A 915 58.13 5.53 29.71
C VAL A 915 58.76 6.43 30.75
N ASP A 916 58.17 6.47 31.95
CA ASP A 916 58.70 7.24 33.08
C ASP A 916 60.13 6.82 33.41
N LEU A 917 60.41 5.51 33.51
CA LEU A 917 61.75 4.99 33.74
C LEU A 917 62.79 5.46 32.69
N TYR A 918 62.45 5.39 31.40
CA TYR A 918 63.36 5.84 30.34
C TYR A 918 63.54 7.37 30.35
N LEU A 919 62.47 8.14 30.55
CA LEU A 919 62.53 9.59 30.55
C LEU A 919 63.26 10.13 31.79
N GLU A 920 63.06 9.55 32.97
CA GLU A 920 63.78 9.92 34.20
C GLU A 920 65.29 9.66 34.10
N SER A 921 65.69 8.63 33.33
CA SER A 921 67.09 8.37 32.99
C SER A 921 67.64 9.38 31.96
N LEU A 922 66.83 9.70 30.95
CA LEU A 922 67.25 10.47 29.78
C LEU A 922 67.25 11.99 30.01
N GLU A 923 66.21 12.54 30.64
CA GLU A 923 66.00 13.98 30.85
C GLU A 923 67.19 14.66 31.56
N PRO A 924 67.77 14.11 32.66
CA PRO A 924 68.92 14.71 33.32
C PRO A 924 70.17 14.74 32.42
N ARG A 925 70.38 13.69 31.62
CA ARG A 925 71.52 13.59 30.68
C ARG A 925 71.41 14.62 29.57
N VAL A 926 70.21 14.75 28.99
CA VAL A 926 69.91 15.75 27.96
C VAL A 926 70.05 17.16 28.52
N LYS A 927 69.52 17.42 29.72
CA LYS A 927 69.66 18.72 30.39
C LYS A 927 71.13 19.11 30.59
N LYS A 928 71.96 18.20 31.10
CA LYS A 928 73.39 18.41 31.30
C LYS A 928 74.13 18.67 29.98
N ALA A 929 73.76 17.96 28.90
CA ALA A 929 74.32 18.20 27.58
C ALA A 929 73.91 19.58 27.04
N CYS A 930 72.64 19.97 27.17
CA CYS A 930 72.15 21.30 26.79
C CYS A 930 72.89 22.42 27.53
N GLU A 931 73.05 22.31 28.85
CA GLU A 931 73.80 23.29 29.66
C GLU A 931 75.26 23.43 29.22
N LYS A 932 75.95 22.30 29.00
CA LYS A 932 77.35 22.28 28.54
C LYS A 932 77.54 22.98 27.19
N HIS A 933 76.53 22.94 26.32
CA HIS A 933 76.59 23.52 24.97
C HIS A 933 75.84 24.85 24.85
N GLY A 934 75.54 25.54 25.97
CA GLY A 934 74.94 26.88 25.96
C GLY A 934 73.50 26.90 25.45
N LEU A 935 72.72 25.84 25.73
CA LEU A 935 71.28 25.71 25.45
C LEU A 935 70.51 25.61 26.79
N LYS A 936 70.73 26.54 27.70
CA LYS A 936 70.11 26.49 29.03
C LYS A 936 68.62 26.87 28.94
N ASP A 937 67.76 26.10 29.61
CA ASP A 937 66.32 26.32 29.74
C ASP A 937 65.54 26.42 28.42
N ILE A 938 66.07 25.85 27.33
CA ILE A 938 65.31 25.74 26.08
C ILE A 938 64.11 24.81 26.29
N LYS A 939 62.92 25.28 25.92
CA LYS A 939 61.70 24.48 25.87
C LYS A 939 61.13 24.53 24.47
N ARG A 940 60.48 23.45 24.06
CA ARG A 940 59.74 23.43 22.81
C ARG A 940 58.51 24.36 22.91
N GLU A 941 58.48 25.41 22.12
CA GLU A 941 57.27 26.21 21.91
C GLU A 941 56.45 25.63 20.75
N LYS A 942 55.12 25.59 20.94
CA LYS A 942 54.19 25.16 19.89
C LYS A 942 54.11 26.24 18.82
N VAL A 943 54.47 25.91 17.59
CA VAL A 943 54.42 26.84 16.45
C VAL A 943 52.98 26.97 15.99
N LEU A 944 52.44 28.19 15.96
CA LEU A 944 51.12 28.47 15.41
C LEU A 944 51.22 28.94 13.96
N VAL A 945 50.24 28.56 13.14
CA VAL A 945 50.04 29.09 11.79
C VAL A 945 49.40 30.47 11.89
N THR A 946 49.88 31.44 11.12
CA THR A 946 49.32 32.79 11.14
C THR A 946 47.99 32.84 10.38
N GLU A 947 47.08 33.74 10.77
CA GLU A 947 45.80 33.92 10.07
C GLU A 947 45.98 34.33 8.60
N GLU A 948 47.03 35.07 8.29
CA GLU A 948 47.36 35.43 6.91
C GLU A 948 47.71 34.20 6.06
N GLU A 949 48.45 33.23 6.63
CA GLU A 949 48.78 31.99 5.94
C GLU A 949 47.50 31.17 5.66
N LEU A 950 46.57 31.12 6.62
CA LEU A 950 45.28 30.44 6.46
C LEU A 950 44.40 31.12 5.39
N LYS A 951 44.23 32.45 5.45
CA LYS A 951 43.47 33.22 4.44
C LYS A 951 44.04 33.07 3.03
N LYS A 952 45.38 33.02 2.90
CA LYS A 952 46.05 32.76 1.62
C LYS A 952 45.74 31.35 1.11
N ALA A 953 45.75 30.35 1.99
CA ALA A 953 45.42 28.97 1.63
C ALA A 953 43.94 28.82 1.22
N GLU A 954 43.02 29.51 1.89
CA GLU A 954 41.60 29.60 1.54
C GLU A 954 41.41 30.22 0.15
N THR A 955 41.96 31.41 -0.07
CA THR A 955 41.85 32.11 -1.36
C THR A 955 42.42 31.27 -2.51
N LYS A 956 43.51 30.54 -2.25
CA LYS A 956 44.09 29.62 -3.21
C LYS A 956 43.15 28.46 -3.55
N ALA A 957 42.49 27.86 -2.56
CA ALA A 957 41.55 26.77 -2.77
C ALA A 957 40.32 27.22 -3.56
N ILE A 958 39.78 28.41 -3.27
CA ILE A 958 38.66 29.01 -4.01
C ILE A 958 39.04 29.21 -5.48
N LYS A 959 40.20 29.81 -5.76
CA LYS A 959 40.69 29.98 -7.15
C LYS A 959 40.88 28.66 -7.89
N GLU A 960 41.44 27.65 -7.22
CA GLU A 960 41.60 26.30 -7.79
C GLU A 960 40.25 25.64 -8.10
N ARG A 961 39.22 25.94 -7.29
CA ARG A 961 37.85 25.49 -7.51
C ARG A 961 37.20 26.18 -8.71
N GLU A 962 37.28 27.50 -8.81
CA GLU A 962 36.76 28.28 -9.96
C GLU A 962 37.35 27.78 -11.28
N VAL A 963 38.68 27.59 -11.33
CA VAL A 963 39.38 27.06 -12.52
C VAL A 963 38.93 25.64 -12.87
N TYR A 964 38.57 24.83 -11.87
CA TYR A 964 38.05 23.49 -12.12
C TYR A 964 36.63 23.56 -12.68
N GLU A 965 35.75 24.38 -12.10
CA GLU A 965 34.37 24.56 -12.55
C GLU A 965 34.29 25.07 -13.99
N GLU A 966 35.19 25.99 -14.38
CA GLU A 966 35.31 26.48 -15.76
C GLU A 966 35.66 25.36 -16.76
N LYS A 967 36.40 24.33 -16.33
CA LYS A 967 36.80 23.19 -17.17
C LYS A 967 35.78 22.05 -17.20
N VAL A 968 34.79 22.03 -16.31
CA VAL A 968 33.78 20.94 -16.24
C VAL A 968 33.01 20.80 -17.57
N PRO A 969 32.50 21.88 -18.20
CA PRO A 969 31.79 21.76 -19.47
C PRO A 969 32.63 21.13 -20.58
N GLU A 970 33.90 21.53 -20.72
CA GLU A 970 34.83 20.97 -21.72
C GLU A 970 35.08 19.47 -21.49
N ILE A 971 35.21 19.05 -20.23
CA ILE A 971 35.36 17.63 -19.87
C ILE A 971 34.09 16.85 -20.23
N VAL A 972 32.90 17.39 -19.90
CA VAL A 972 31.61 16.74 -20.20
C VAL A 972 31.41 16.61 -21.71
N GLU A 973 31.75 17.64 -22.49
CA GLU A 973 31.73 17.63 -23.95
C GLU A 973 32.65 16.54 -24.51
N ALA A 974 33.91 16.48 -24.04
CA ALA A 974 34.88 15.45 -24.46
C ALA A 974 34.42 14.02 -24.11
N TYR A 975 33.78 13.82 -22.95
CA TYR A 975 33.19 12.53 -22.59
C TYR A 975 31.99 12.17 -23.47
N ARG A 976 31.15 13.16 -23.81
CA ARG A 976 30.00 12.98 -24.72
C ARG A 976 30.47 12.58 -26.12
N GLU A 977 31.53 13.21 -26.64
CA GLU A 977 32.16 12.83 -27.91
C GLU A 977 32.78 11.42 -27.87
N MET A 978 33.44 11.04 -26.78
CA MET A 978 33.98 9.68 -26.62
C MET A 978 32.91 8.58 -26.54
N LEU A 979 31.73 8.90 -26.00
CA LEU A 979 30.62 7.94 -25.82
C LEU A 979 29.69 7.87 -27.04
N ALA A 980 29.69 8.87 -27.93
CA ALA A 980 28.88 8.90 -29.14
C ALA A 980 29.01 7.65 -30.03
N PRO A 981 30.21 7.07 -30.26
CA PRO A 981 30.36 5.85 -31.06
C PRO A 981 29.74 4.61 -30.39
N ALA A 982 29.70 4.56 -29.05
CA ALA A 982 29.12 3.44 -28.31
C ALA A 982 27.59 3.45 -28.34
N ALA A 983 26.98 4.63 -28.47
CA ALA A 983 25.54 4.81 -28.61
C ALA A 983 25.01 4.37 -29.99
N GLU A 984 25.78 4.58 -31.06
CA GLU A 984 25.42 4.10 -32.41
C GLU A 984 25.41 2.56 -32.52
N VAL A 985 26.35 1.88 -31.86
CA VAL A 985 26.43 0.41 -31.87
C VAL A 985 25.22 -0.23 -31.15
N MET A 986 24.63 0.44 -30.16
CA MET A 986 23.41 -0.05 -29.49
C MET A 986 22.14 0.13 -30.33
N LYS A 987 22.10 1.08 -31.29
CA LYS A 987 20.92 1.29 -32.17
C LYS A 987 20.76 0.20 -33.25
N VAL A 988 21.82 -0.53 -33.59
CA VAL A 988 21.79 -1.58 -34.65
C VAL A 988 21.40 -2.97 -34.11
N GLY A 989 21.26 -3.13 -32.79
CA GLY A 989 21.06 -4.43 -32.12
C GLY A 989 19.63 -4.99 -32.02
N ARG A 990 18.63 -4.46 -32.75
CA ARG A 990 17.24 -4.99 -32.73
C ARG A 990 16.81 -5.50 -34.09
N LYS A 991 17.29 -6.69 -34.50
CA LYS A 991 16.63 -7.57 -35.50
C LYS A 991 17.31 -8.94 -35.61
N ILE A 992 17.21 -9.81 -34.60
CA ILE A 992 17.46 -11.26 -34.79
C ILE A 992 16.47 -12.09 -33.95
N LYS A 993 15.68 -12.94 -34.63
CA LYS A 993 14.76 -13.96 -34.10
C LYS A 993 15.52 -15.12 -33.40
N PRO A 994 14.86 -15.90 -32.52
CA PRO A 994 15.55 -16.79 -31.57
C PRO A 994 16.17 -18.00 -32.27
N PHE A 995 17.46 -18.28 -32.01
CA PHE A 995 18.11 -19.50 -32.48
C PHE A 995 18.48 -20.42 -31.32
N THR A 996 18.12 -21.68 -31.53
CA THR A 996 18.16 -22.82 -30.61
C THR A 996 19.58 -23.29 -30.29
N LYS A 997 19.74 -23.86 -29.08
CA LYS A 997 20.95 -24.51 -28.58
C LYS A 997 21.55 -25.48 -29.60
N LYS A 998 22.81 -25.27 -30.00
CA LYS A 998 23.79 -26.35 -30.20
C LYS A 998 25.20 -25.90 -29.81
N SER A 999 25.82 -26.75 -29.01
CA SER A 999 27.25 -26.80 -28.65
C SER A 999 28.16 -26.64 -29.87
N LYS A 1000 29.20 -25.80 -29.74
CA LYS A 1000 30.56 -26.09 -30.23
C LYS A 1000 31.59 -25.10 -29.66
N THR A 1001 32.62 -25.69 -29.07
CA THR A 1001 33.92 -25.15 -28.70
C THR A 1001 34.58 -24.39 -29.87
N VAL A 1002 35.33 -23.30 -29.60
CA VAL A 1002 36.73 -23.06 -30.06
C VAL A 1002 37.15 -21.56 -30.05
N LYS A 1003 38.28 -21.32 -29.36
CA LYS A 1003 39.37 -20.34 -29.52
C LYS A 1003 39.12 -18.82 -29.50
N ARG A 1004 39.69 -18.22 -28.45
CA ARG A 1004 40.28 -16.86 -28.41
C ARG A 1004 41.21 -16.62 -29.61
N ALA A 1005 40.97 -15.54 -30.35
CA ALA A 1005 41.95 -14.91 -31.23
C ALA A 1005 42.13 -13.45 -30.79
N SER A 1006 43.33 -13.13 -30.34
CA SER A 1006 43.82 -11.79 -30.06
C SER A 1006 44.19 -11.07 -31.37
N ARG A 1007 43.83 -9.80 -31.50
CA ARG A 1007 44.45 -8.87 -32.47
C ARG A 1007 44.89 -7.61 -31.73
N ARG A 1008 46.20 -7.48 -31.56
CA ARG A 1008 46.90 -6.22 -31.27
C ARG A 1008 47.23 -5.54 -32.60
N VAL A 1009 47.07 -4.23 -32.67
CA VAL A 1009 47.80 -3.36 -33.61
C VAL A 1009 48.95 -2.70 -32.85
N ARG A 1010 50.14 -2.72 -33.47
CA ARG A 1010 51.45 -2.27 -32.98
C ARG A 1010 51.67 -0.78 -33.23
N VAL A 1011 52.48 -0.11 -32.40
CA VAL A 1011 53.59 0.75 -32.87
C VAL A 1011 54.83 0.62 -31.94
N SER A 1012 56.00 0.44 -32.59
CA SER A 1012 57.44 0.51 -32.20
C SER A 1012 57.91 0.45 -30.73
N GLY A 1013 58.99 -0.23 -30.32
CA GLY A 1013 60.07 -0.91 -31.02
C GLY A 1013 61.40 -0.76 -30.25
N LYS A 1014 62.02 -1.86 -29.79
CA LYS A 1014 63.46 -2.22 -29.92
C LYS A 1014 63.92 -3.31 -28.92
N LYS A 1015 64.25 -4.45 -29.53
CA LYS A 1015 65.40 -5.37 -29.34
C LYS A 1015 65.67 -6.12 -28.00
N LYS A 1016 65.61 -7.46 -28.19
CA LYS A 1016 66.52 -8.56 -27.77
C LYS A 1016 66.59 -8.82 -26.24
N VAL A 1017 66.46 -10.05 -25.73
CA VAL A 1017 67.35 -11.22 -25.94
C VAL A 1017 66.69 -12.53 -25.41
N LYS A 1018 66.88 -13.60 -26.21
CA LYS A 1018 66.98 -15.06 -25.96
C LYS A 1018 66.19 -15.78 -24.85
N THR A 1019 65.40 -16.75 -25.32
CA THR A 1019 64.98 -17.98 -24.62
C THR A 1019 66.00 -19.10 -24.80
N VAL A 1020 66.30 -19.90 -23.76
CA VAL A 1020 66.69 -21.33 -23.84
C VAL A 1020 66.16 -22.01 -22.55
N LYS A 1021 65.13 -22.87 -22.64
CA LYS A 1021 65.14 -24.35 -22.41
C LYS A 1021 65.87 -24.77 -21.11
N ARG A 1022 65.38 -25.68 -20.25
CA ARG A 1022 64.71 -26.98 -20.49
C ARG A 1022 64.42 -27.64 -19.11
N GLN A 1023 63.50 -28.64 -19.11
CA GLN A 1023 63.50 -29.86 -18.25
C GLN A 1023 63.22 -29.67 -16.74
N THR A 1024 62.62 -30.58 -15.96
CA THR A 1024 62.23 -32.00 -16.10
C THR A 1024 61.33 -32.44 -14.93
N LYS A 1025 60.48 -33.45 -15.22
CA LYS A 1025 60.11 -34.64 -14.44
C LYS A 1025 59.39 -34.55 -13.07
N SER A 1026 58.29 -35.31 -13.08
CA SER A 1026 57.52 -35.93 -12.01
C SER A 1026 58.31 -36.77 -11.01
N LYS A 1027 57.84 -36.79 -9.75
CA LYS A 1027 57.87 -37.96 -8.85
C LYS A 1027 56.55 -38.04 -8.08
N GLY A 1028 55.90 -39.20 -8.14
CA GLY A 1028 54.83 -39.57 -7.22
C GLY A 1028 55.37 -40.35 -6.02
N ARG A 1029 54.60 -40.39 -4.93
CA ARG A 1029 54.70 -41.43 -3.90
C ARG A 1029 53.32 -41.69 -3.28
N LYS A 1030 53.11 -42.96 -2.92
CA LYS A 1030 51.87 -43.72 -2.69
C LYS A 1030 51.66 -44.01 -1.19
N LYS A 1031 50.40 -44.40 -0.86
CA LYS A 1031 49.87 -45.14 0.34
C LYS A 1031 49.63 -44.27 1.59
N SER A 1032 48.54 -44.43 2.36
CA SER A 1032 47.82 -45.65 2.78
C SER A 1032 46.29 -45.49 2.99
N ARG A 1033 45.59 -46.64 2.96
CA ARG A 1033 44.16 -46.91 3.22
C ARG A 1033 43.93 -47.34 4.68
N ALA A 1034 42.73 -47.04 5.24
CA ALA A 1034 41.84 -47.85 6.10
C ALA A 1034 40.93 -46.91 6.92
N SER A 1035 39.69 -47.15 7.37
CA SER A 1035 38.56 -48.05 7.07
C SER A 1035 37.42 -47.69 8.07
N ARG A 1036 36.14 -47.94 7.74
CA ARG A 1036 34.92 -48.07 8.63
C ARG A 1036 34.40 -46.76 9.29
N LYS A 1037 33.12 -46.55 9.64
CA LYS A 1037 31.79 -47.24 9.57
C LYS A 1037 30.74 -46.14 9.91
N ARG A 1038 29.64 -46.01 9.16
CA ARG A 1038 28.21 -46.17 9.55
C ARG A 1038 27.77 -45.88 11.02
N GLY A 1039 26.74 -45.03 11.13
CA GLY A 1039 25.67 -44.94 12.15
C GLY A 1039 24.87 -43.65 11.91
N ARG A 1040 23.67 -43.63 11.29
CA ARG A 1040 22.31 -43.87 11.82
C ARG A 1040 22.06 -43.36 13.26
N ARG A 1041 21.51 -42.15 13.38
CA ARG A 1041 20.12 -41.89 13.78
C ARG A 1041 19.70 -40.53 13.23
#